data_AF-A0ABC9WX47-F1
#
_entry.id   AF-A0ABC9WX47-F1
#
_cell.length_a   1.000
_cell.length_b   1.000
_cell.length_c   1.000
_cell.angle_alpha   90.00
_cell.angle_beta   90.00
_cell.angle_gamma   90.00
#
_symmetry.space_group_name_H-M   'P 1'
#
loop_
_entity.id
_entity.type
_entity.pdbx_description
1 polymer ?
#
loop_
_entity_poly.entity_id
_entity_poly.type
_entity_poly.pdbx_seq_one_letter_code
_entity_poly.pdbx_strand_id
1 'polypeptide(L)'
;METKLCSSDKEEAVKRELPYCIGEIDFTASGKKRGKNESLVRYQSDDNIQGPLYSLDHNHSHFILVDHITPHEPDGTTKLRLTLEKHISEQRTGYGGTGSIEIPVLCLLVNGGPGTLEIQNIISHQHLLTLHNFEQDSSEELDTVILKALVKACKSHSQDAQEYLDELKLAVAWNRVDIAKSEIFNGDVEWKSCDLEEVMMDALVNDKPEFVKLFIDNGANISEFLTYSRLQRLYCSISQKCLLYELLLKKHEESKLTLAGLTGQQHKEQKEICPLFTLSEVSRVLKDFLHDACKGFYQDLRHGGKKKSGQEGVASALAACKILKEMSRLETETEVAHIMKEAKYEQLAVELFSECYHNSEERAFALLVRKTQYWSKTTCLQLATEADAKSFFAHDGVQSFYTDEDTNLMKKFKLYVEDNWNKCDMVTIFLFIIGVACRMLNSTFQAGRTILAIDFMVFTLRLIHIFAIHKQLGPKIIIVERMMKDVFFFLFFLSVWLIAYGVTTQALLHPDDSRVEWIFRRVLYRPYLQIFGQIPLDEIDTSRMYPRNCTPNPLQILQENSPSCPNSYANWLVILLLVVFLLVTNVLLMNLLIAMFSYTFQVVQGNADIFWKIQRYNLIVEYYGRPALAPPFIIINHITLVLRRIFNKMEHRKEHLERDLPVGLDQKIVTWELVQKENYLVNLEQERKESNEERLKATSNKVDNLSKYFSGLKEQEKRFKVMEAQIKPSVLLNYCRSKIPIS
;
A
#
# COMPACT_ATOMS: atom_id res chain seq x y z
N MET A 1 41.47 -59.42 44.63
CA MET A 1 42.42 -58.39 45.08
C MET A 1 41.61 -57.17 45.49
N GLU A 2 41.48 -56.74 46.74
CA GLU A 2 41.77 -57.19 48.11
C GLU A 2 40.74 -56.40 48.95
N THR A 3 39.73 -57.02 49.57
CA THR A 3 39.64 -57.32 51.02
C THR A 3 40.18 -56.26 51.98
N LYS A 4 39.32 -55.71 52.86
CA LYS A 4 39.43 -55.63 54.35
C LYS A 4 38.39 -54.64 54.94
N LEU A 5 37.45 -55.11 55.77
CA LEU A 5 37.38 -55.10 57.26
C LEU A 5 36.55 -53.89 57.81
N CYS A 6 35.45 -54.13 58.56
CA CYS A 6 35.26 -53.94 60.03
C CYS A 6 35.73 -52.58 60.58
N SER A 7 35.11 -51.88 61.55
CA SER A 7 33.88 -51.94 62.36
C SER A 7 34.06 -50.89 63.46
N SER A 8 33.00 -50.18 63.87
CA SER A 8 32.78 -49.55 65.21
C SER A 8 33.78 -48.45 65.65
N ASP A 9 33.51 -47.48 66.53
CA ASP A 9 32.43 -47.15 67.47
C ASP A 9 32.52 -45.64 67.82
N LYS A 10 31.36 -45.09 68.23
CA LYS A 10 31.09 -44.05 69.27
C LYS A 10 32.19 -43.03 69.66
N GLU A 11 31.82 -41.74 69.70
CA GLU A 11 31.58 -41.01 70.97
C GLU A 11 31.08 -39.57 70.73
N GLU A 12 30.35 -39.07 71.74
CA GLU A 12 29.65 -37.80 71.84
C GLU A 12 30.57 -36.55 71.85
N ALA A 13 30.01 -35.41 71.43
CA ALA A 13 29.84 -34.20 72.26
C ALA A 13 29.98 -32.88 71.48
N VAL A 14 28.85 -32.16 71.40
CA VAL A 14 28.67 -30.73 71.71
C VAL A 14 29.51 -29.65 70.97
N LYS A 15 28.74 -28.64 70.49
CA LYS A 15 29.09 -27.28 70.03
C LYS A 15 29.70 -27.16 68.63
N ARG A 16 28.91 -26.56 67.72
CA ARG A 16 29.42 -25.51 66.82
C ARG A 16 28.30 -24.57 66.37
N GLU A 17 28.72 -23.33 66.25
CA GLU A 17 27.98 -22.09 66.14
C GLU A 17 27.25 -21.91 64.80
N LEU A 18 26.36 -20.91 64.78
CA LEU A 18 25.59 -20.41 63.64
C LEU A 18 26.42 -20.23 62.35
N PRO A 19 25.72 -20.12 61.20
CA PRO A 19 26.04 -19.06 60.26
C PRO A 19 24.84 -18.10 60.14
N TYR A 20 25.02 -16.91 60.71
CA TYR A 20 24.40 -15.69 60.19
C TYR A 20 24.79 -15.57 58.71
N CYS A 21 23.83 -15.52 57.81
CA CYS A 21 24.08 -15.02 56.45
C CYS A 21 23.80 -13.52 56.45
N ILE A 22 24.85 -12.74 56.69
CA ILE A 22 24.93 -11.33 56.31
C ILE A 22 25.22 -11.34 54.80
N GLY A 23 24.21 -11.05 53.99
CA GLY A 23 24.38 -10.68 52.59
C GLY A 23 24.09 -9.19 52.45
N GLU A 24 25.13 -8.37 52.29
CA GLU A 24 24.99 -6.98 51.85
C GLU A 24 24.33 -6.97 50.47
N ILE A 25 23.18 -6.31 50.36
CA ILE A 25 22.58 -5.93 49.08
C ILE A 25 22.95 -4.46 48.87
N ASP A 26 23.82 -4.21 47.89
CA ASP A 26 24.32 -2.87 47.58
C ASP A 26 23.26 -2.09 46.79
N PHE A 27 22.65 -1.09 47.42
CA PHE A 27 21.66 -0.21 46.79
C PHE A 27 22.35 1.06 46.30
N THR A 28 22.49 1.21 44.98
CA THR A 28 22.88 2.50 44.39
C THR A 28 21.65 3.32 44.02
N ALA A 29 21.49 4.45 44.72
CA ALA A 29 20.55 5.50 44.36
C ALA A 29 21.06 6.30 43.16
N SER A 30 20.18 6.50 42.18
CA SER A 30 20.19 7.55 41.16
C SER A 30 21.41 7.65 40.21
N GLY A 31 21.14 7.39 38.94
CA GLY A 31 21.75 8.14 37.83
C GLY A 31 23.20 7.82 37.48
N LYS A 32 23.46 6.69 36.80
CA LYS A 32 24.59 6.57 35.86
C LYS A 32 24.39 5.43 34.86
N LYS A 33 24.74 5.71 33.60
CA LYS A 33 24.61 4.82 32.43
C LYS A 33 25.28 3.45 32.68
N ARG A 34 24.54 2.39 32.29
CA ARG A 34 24.91 0.98 32.36
C ARG A 34 26.26 0.67 31.69
N GLY A 35 27.21 0.20 32.49
CA GLY A 35 28.29 -0.70 32.07
C GLY A 35 27.94 -2.13 32.47
N LYS A 36 28.22 -3.09 31.60
CA LYS A 36 27.99 -4.54 31.78
C LYS A 36 28.55 -5.05 33.11
N ASN A 37 27.68 -5.41 34.04
CA ASN A 37 27.79 -6.53 35.00
C ASN A 37 26.74 -6.36 36.10
N GLU A 38 25.49 -6.75 35.85
CA GLU A 38 24.53 -7.03 36.92
C GLU A 38 24.53 -8.55 37.12
N SER A 39 25.02 -9.01 38.27
CA SER A 39 25.01 -10.42 38.67
C SER A 39 23.58 -10.90 38.87
N LEU A 40 23.17 -11.93 38.14
CA LEU A 40 21.87 -12.57 38.29
C LEU A 40 21.75 -13.12 39.73
N VAL A 41 20.90 -12.53 40.57
CA VAL A 41 20.65 -13.02 41.94
C VAL A 41 19.54 -14.06 41.89
N ARG A 42 19.81 -15.29 42.36
CA ARG A 42 18.83 -16.36 42.42
C ARG A 42 18.16 -16.37 43.79
N TYR A 43 16.88 -16.01 43.83
CA TYR A 43 16.00 -16.15 44.99
C TYR A 43 15.28 -17.50 44.93
N GLN A 44 15.20 -18.21 46.06
CA GLN A 44 14.49 -19.48 46.18
C GLN A 44 13.31 -19.26 47.13
N SER A 45 12.07 -19.42 46.65
CA SER A 45 10.88 -19.34 47.50
C SER A 45 10.78 -20.59 48.35
N ASP A 46 10.38 -20.43 49.62
CA ASP A 46 10.23 -21.53 50.56
C ASP A 46 8.79 -21.49 51.12
N ASP A 47 7.85 -22.05 50.35
CA ASP A 47 6.41 -21.93 50.62
C ASP A 47 5.90 -22.81 51.78
N ASN A 48 6.82 -23.53 52.45
CA ASN A 48 6.52 -24.46 53.55
C ASN A 48 6.72 -23.86 54.96
N ILE A 49 7.03 -22.57 55.09
CA ILE A 49 7.28 -21.94 56.40
C ILE A 49 5.95 -21.48 57.02
N GLN A 50 5.46 -22.23 58.03
CA GLN A 50 4.37 -21.80 58.92
C GLN A 50 4.89 -20.77 59.95
N GLY A 51 5.21 -19.56 59.49
CA GLY A 51 5.68 -18.44 60.32
C GLY A 51 5.09 -17.09 59.90
N PRO A 52 5.44 -15.97 60.57
CA PRO A 52 4.94 -14.62 60.25
C PRO A 52 5.59 -13.99 59.00
N LEU A 53 6.50 -14.71 58.35
CA LEU A 53 7.27 -14.26 57.19
C LEU A 53 6.66 -14.89 55.92
N TYR A 54 6.55 -14.09 54.86
CA TYR A 54 5.98 -14.51 53.56
C TYR A 54 7.05 -14.49 52.47
N SER A 55 7.01 -15.46 51.56
CA SER A 55 7.84 -15.48 50.35
C SER A 55 7.45 -14.35 49.38
N LEU A 56 8.39 -13.85 48.59
CA LEU A 56 8.11 -12.91 47.50
C LEU A 56 7.45 -13.64 46.32
N ASP A 57 6.42 -13.02 45.71
CA ASP A 57 5.68 -13.58 44.57
C ASP A 57 6.45 -13.42 43.25
N HIS A 58 6.69 -14.54 42.56
CA HIS A 58 7.46 -14.59 41.32
C HIS A 58 6.78 -13.97 40.08
N ASN A 59 5.49 -13.59 40.16
CA ASN A 59 4.75 -13.01 39.03
C ASN A 59 4.90 -11.48 38.91
N HIS A 60 5.71 -10.85 39.76
CA HIS A 60 5.92 -9.39 39.77
C HIS A 60 7.18 -8.98 39.00
N SER A 61 7.09 -7.86 38.27
CA SER A 61 8.23 -7.28 37.53
C SER A 61 9.10 -6.34 38.39
N HIS A 62 8.54 -5.79 39.47
CA HIS A 62 9.18 -4.81 40.35
C HIS A 62 8.81 -5.09 41.80
N PHE A 63 9.75 -4.86 42.73
CA PHE A 63 9.53 -4.97 44.17
C PHE A 63 9.95 -3.66 44.86
N ILE A 64 9.10 -3.15 45.75
CA ILE A 64 9.42 -2.03 46.63
C ILE A 64 9.48 -2.61 48.05
N LEU A 65 10.68 -2.63 48.62
CA LEU A 65 10.91 -3.14 49.96
C LEU A 65 10.95 -1.97 50.94
N VAL A 66 10.05 -1.99 51.93
CA VAL A 66 9.93 -0.95 52.96
C VAL A 66 10.47 -1.52 54.26
N ASP A 67 11.52 -0.90 54.79
CA ASP A 67 12.10 -1.33 56.06
C ASP A 67 11.24 -0.81 57.22
N HIS A 68 10.90 -1.72 58.14
CA HIS A 68 10.04 -1.42 59.28
C HIS A 68 10.91 -1.16 60.51
N ILE A 69 11.07 0.11 60.88
CA ILE A 69 12.10 0.54 61.84
C ILE A 69 11.66 0.33 63.32
N THR A 70 10.35 0.30 63.64
CA THR A 70 9.89 0.02 65.02
C THR A 70 8.52 -0.71 65.10
N PRO A 71 8.31 -1.62 66.07
CA PRO A 71 7.07 -2.41 66.22
C PRO A 71 5.87 -1.62 66.79
N HIS A 72 6.00 -0.32 67.04
CA HIS A 72 4.95 0.52 67.64
C HIS A 72 4.38 1.60 66.70
N GLU A 73 4.87 1.70 65.46
CA GLU A 73 4.33 2.63 64.46
C GLU A 73 3.27 1.96 63.56
N PRO A 74 2.25 2.74 63.09
CA PRO A 74 1.30 2.25 62.11
C PRO A 74 2.02 1.88 60.81
N ASP A 75 1.57 0.79 60.19
CA ASP A 75 2.15 0.10 59.03
C ASP A 75 2.80 1.03 57.98
N GLY A 76 4.14 1.12 58.01
CA GLY A 76 4.94 1.98 57.11
C GLY A 76 4.71 1.70 55.62
N THR A 77 4.33 0.46 55.28
CA THR A 77 3.93 0.07 53.93
C THR A 77 2.68 0.83 53.47
N THR A 78 1.66 0.91 54.34
CA THR A 78 0.40 1.62 54.04
C THR A 78 0.65 3.12 53.87
N LYS A 79 1.49 3.73 54.72
CA LYS A 79 1.84 5.16 54.60
C LYS A 79 2.59 5.48 53.31
N LEU A 80 3.57 4.65 52.93
CA LEU A 80 4.29 4.81 51.67
C LEU A 80 3.34 4.65 50.49
N ARG A 81 2.50 3.62 50.51
CA ARG A 81 1.51 3.33 49.45
C ARG A 81 0.59 4.52 49.21
N LEU A 82 -0.05 5.06 50.24
CA LEU A 82 -0.94 6.22 50.11
C LEU A 82 -0.22 7.46 49.57
N THR A 83 1.01 7.70 50.04
CA THR A 83 1.81 8.85 49.58
C THR A 83 2.22 8.68 48.11
N LEU A 84 2.58 7.45 47.72
CA LEU A 84 2.98 7.12 46.35
C LEU A 84 1.81 7.18 45.38
N GLU A 85 0.68 6.54 45.72
CA GLU A 85 -0.56 6.58 44.92
C GLU A 85 -1.02 8.02 44.71
N LYS A 86 -1.00 8.84 45.77
CA LYS A 86 -1.31 10.28 45.65
C LYS A 86 -0.33 11.01 44.73
N HIS A 87 0.98 10.81 44.91
CA HIS A 87 1.98 11.46 44.08
C HIS A 87 1.85 11.08 42.60
N ILE A 88 1.49 9.83 42.31
CA ILE A 88 1.20 9.34 40.95
C ILE A 88 -0.05 10.01 40.39
N SER A 89 -1.13 10.14 41.17
CA SER A 89 -2.36 10.80 40.72
C SER A 89 -2.15 12.26 40.30
N GLU A 90 -1.23 12.95 40.97
CA GLU A 90 -0.86 14.35 40.67
C GLU A 90 0.08 14.46 39.45
N GLN A 91 0.59 13.33 38.92
CA GLN A 91 1.34 13.35 37.67
C GLN A 91 0.39 13.46 36.49
N ARG A 92 0.89 14.07 35.41
CA ARG A 92 0.16 14.17 34.15
C ARG A 92 0.58 13.09 33.17
N THR A 93 -0.37 12.54 32.42
CA THR A 93 -0.09 11.53 31.40
C THR A 93 0.84 12.11 30.33
N GLY A 94 1.93 11.41 30.02
CA GLY A 94 2.87 11.78 28.94
C GLY A 94 2.35 11.58 27.52
N TYR A 95 1.03 11.37 27.35
CA TYR A 95 0.38 11.34 26.03
C TYR A 95 0.53 12.74 25.41
N GLY A 96 1.31 12.82 24.34
CA GLY A 96 1.81 14.07 23.78
C GLY A 96 0.71 14.97 23.24
N GLY A 97 0.41 16.04 23.98
CA GLY A 97 -0.56 17.05 23.60
C GLY A 97 -0.72 18.11 24.70
N THR A 98 -1.44 19.20 24.39
CA THR A 98 -1.82 20.23 25.38
C THR A 98 -2.92 19.74 26.33
N GLY A 99 -3.54 18.58 26.05
CA GLY A 99 -4.62 17.96 26.80
C GLY A 99 -4.18 16.95 27.87
N SER A 100 -3.03 17.17 28.51
CA SER A 100 -2.51 16.25 29.53
C SER A 100 -3.47 16.14 30.72
N ILE A 101 -4.05 14.96 30.94
CA ILE A 101 -4.90 14.66 32.11
C ILE A 101 -4.05 14.17 33.28
N GLU A 102 -4.55 14.36 34.49
CA GLU A 102 -4.01 13.71 35.69
C GLU A 102 -4.21 12.19 35.59
N ILE A 103 -3.29 11.40 36.17
CA ILE A 103 -3.38 9.95 36.10
C ILE A 103 -4.53 9.47 37.00
N PRO A 104 -5.60 8.85 36.46
CA PRO A 104 -6.67 8.35 37.30
C PRO A 104 -6.18 7.16 38.13
N VAL A 105 -6.41 7.22 39.43
CA VAL A 105 -6.08 6.14 40.37
C VAL A 105 -7.38 5.56 40.91
N LEU A 106 -7.50 4.23 40.89
CA LEU A 106 -8.66 3.50 41.39
C LEU A 106 -8.21 2.38 42.33
N CYS A 107 -8.90 2.23 43.45
CA CYS A 107 -8.68 1.15 44.40
C CYS A 107 -9.75 0.07 44.21
N LEU A 108 -9.33 -1.15 43.82
CA LEU A 108 -10.21 -2.31 43.77
C LEU A 108 -10.08 -3.11 45.07
N LEU A 109 -11.18 -3.21 45.83
CA LEU A 109 -11.25 -4.01 47.06
C LEU A 109 -12.06 -5.28 46.79
N VAL A 110 -11.41 -6.45 46.89
CA VAL A 110 -12.07 -7.77 46.72
C VAL A 110 -12.47 -8.36 48.07
N ASN A 111 -11.55 -8.34 49.05
CA ASN A 111 -11.78 -8.74 50.44
C ASN A 111 -10.95 -7.82 51.36
N GLY A 112 -11.51 -7.40 52.49
CA GLY A 112 -10.87 -6.48 53.43
C GLY A 112 -10.71 -7.07 54.83
N GLY A 113 -9.61 -6.72 55.52
CA GLY A 113 -9.41 -7.03 56.93
C GLY A 113 -10.04 -5.97 57.85
N PRO A 114 -10.01 -6.16 59.18
CA PRO A 114 -10.63 -5.25 60.14
C PRO A 114 -10.03 -3.83 60.15
N GLY A 115 -8.84 -3.62 59.59
CA GLY A 115 -8.21 -2.30 59.43
C GLY A 115 -8.53 -1.59 58.09
N THR A 116 -9.32 -2.21 57.21
CA THR A 116 -9.54 -1.71 55.83
C THR A 116 -10.79 -0.83 55.68
N LEU A 117 -11.71 -0.81 56.66
CA LEU A 117 -13.04 -0.22 56.45
C LEU A 117 -13.53 0.63 57.65
N GLU A 118 -13.41 1.96 57.55
CA GLU A 118 -14.26 2.91 58.29
C GLU A 118 -15.55 3.19 57.48
N ILE A 119 -16.52 2.29 57.59
CA ILE A 119 -17.68 2.20 56.69
C ILE A 119 -18.55 3.48 56.67
N GLN A 120 -18.66 4.22 57.78
CA GLN A 120 -19.54 5.39 57.85
C GLN A 120 -19.05 6.59 57.02
N ASN A 121 -17.74 6.80 56.90
CA ASN A 121 -17.18 7.90 56.09
C ASN A 121 -17.17 7.60 54.58
N ILE A 122 -17.19 6.32 54.19
CA ILE A 122 -17.18 5.90 52.79
C ILE A 122 -18.57 6.07 52.17
N ILE A 123 -19.63 5.76 52.93
CA ILE A 123 -21.02 5.84 52.44
C ILE A 123 -21.48 7.28 52.16
N SER A 124 -20.85 8.30 52.80
CA SER A 124 -21.20 9.70 52.55
C SER A 124 -20.81 10.20 51.16
N HIS A 125 -19.89 9.51 50.46
CA HIS A 125 -19.43 9.87 49.11
C HIS A 125 -19.85 8.82 48.08
N GLN A 126 -21.17 8.64 47.90
CA GLN A 126 -21.74 7.60 47.02
C GLN A 126 -21.31 7.70 45.53
N HIS A 127 -20.90 8.88 45.08
CA HIS A 127 -20.41 9.09 43.70
C HIS A 127 -19.04 8.45 43.45
N LEU A 128 -18.22 8.26 44.50
CA LEU A 128 -16.90 7.61 44.41
C LEU A 128 -16.97 6.08 44.60
N LEU A 129 -18.14 5.55 44.99
CA LEU A 129 -18.34 4.13 45.22
C LEU A 129 -19.04 3.47 44.03
N THR A 130 -18.44 2.39 43.53
CA THR A 130 -19.06 1.52 42.52
C THR A 130 -19.06 0.09 43.03
N LEU A 131 -20.25 -0.50 43.09
CA LEU A 131 -20.45 -1.90 43.47
C LEU A 131 -20.63 -2.71 42.19
N HIS A 132 -19.75 -3.69 41.98
CA HIS A 132 -19.85 -4.61 40.85
C HIS A 132 -20.17 -6.01 41.36
N ASN A 133 -21.24 -6.61 40.83
CA ASN A 133 -21.63 -7.96 41.19
C ASN A 133 -21.20 -8.94 40.09
N PHE A 134 -20.11 -9.67 40.35
CA PHE A 134 -19.54 -10.66 39.43
C PHE A 134 -20.53 -11.77 39.04
N GLU A 135 -21.59 -12.03 39.82
CA GLU A 135 -22.57 -13.08 39.53
C GLU A 135 -23.75 -12.63 38.67
N GLN A 136 -24.03 -11.33 38.60
CA GLN A 136 -25.24 -10.78 37.95
C GLN A 136 -24.92 -9.97 36.70
N ASP A 137 -23.71 -9.39 36.62
CA ASP A 137 -23.27 -8.50 35.55
C ASP A 137 -22.23 -9.18 34.63
N SER A 138 -22.32 -10.49 34.39
CA SER A 138 -21.36 -11.28 33.58
C SER A 138 -21.26 -10.88 32.10
N SER A 139 -21.95 -9.80 31.70
CA SER A 139 -22.03 -9.25 30.36
C SER A 139 -20.98 -8.18 30.09
N GLU A 140 -20.56 -7.44 31.13
CA GLU A 140 -19.63 -6.32 31.03
C GLU A 140 -18.23 -6.75 31.46
N GLU A 141 -17.24 -6.46 30.63
CA GLU A 141 -15.83 -6.69 30.96
C GLU A 141 -15.40 -5.73 32.09
N LEU A 142 -14.52 -6.20 32.98
CA LEU A 142 -14.10 -5.45 34.18
C LEU A 142 -13.53 -4.07 33.83
N ASP A 143 -12.86 -3.95 32.67
CA ASP A 143 -12.31 -2.70 32.17
C ASP A 143 -13.39 -1.63 31.90
N THR A 144 -14.55 -2.06 31.39
CA THR A 144 -15.72 -1.24 31.13
C THR A 144 -16.32 -0.74 32.42
N VAL A 145 -16.39 -1.61 33.43
CA VAL A 145 -16.88 -1.27 34.77
C VAL A 145 -15.94 -0.28 35.46
N ILE A 146 -14.61 -0.49 35.35
CA ILE A 146 -13.60 0.43 35.89
C ILE A 146 -13.73 1.81 35.22
N LEU A 147 -13.86 1.86 33.90
CA LEU A 147 -14.07 3.12 33.17
C LEU A 147 -15.37 3.80 33.58
N LYS A 148 -16.49 3.07 33.65
CA LYS A 148 -17.76 3.61 34.14
C LYS A 148 -17.65 4.15 35.56
N ALA A 149 -16.91 3.47 36.43
CA ALA A 149 -16.67 3.90 37.81
C ALA A 149 -15.85 5.20 37.86
N LEU A 150 -14.79 5.31 37.04
CA LEU A 150 -13.98 6.53 36.92
C LEU A 150 -14.80 7.69 36.38
N VAL A 151 -15.53 7.47 35.28
CA VAL A 151 -16.44 8.47 34.69
C VAL A 151 -17.49 8.90 35.72
N LYS A 152 -18.11 7.95 36.44
CA LYS A 152 -19.09 8.25 37.50
C LYS A 152 -18.49 9.06 38.66
N ALA A 153 -17.24 8.78 39.05
CA ALA A 153 -16.55 9.52 40.10
C ALA A 153 -16.23 10.96 39.68
N CYS A 154 -16.02 11.20 38.39
CA CYS A 154 -15.78 12.51 37.80
C CYS A 154 -17.07 13.29 37.48
N LYS A 155 -18.22 12.60 37.29
CA LYS A 155 -19.54 13.23 37.02
C LYS A 155 -19.94 14.23 38.11
N SER A 156 -19.71 15.50 37.84
CA SER A 156 -20.42 16.62 38.47
C SER A 156 -21.85 16.69 37.92
N HIS A 157 -22.83 17.12 38.74
CA HIS A 157 -24.24 17.21 38.32
C HIS A 157 -24.53 18.44 37.44
N SER A 158 -23.59 18.80 36.57
CA SER A 158 -23.66 19.97 35.69
C SER A 158 -24.03 19.57 34.26
N GLN A 159 -24.62 20.52 33.53
CA GLN A 159 -24.96 20.39 32.10
C GLN A 159 -23.85 20.95 31.19
N ASP A 160 -22.78 21.50 31.77
CA ASP A 160 -21.69 22.11 31.00
C ASP A 160 -20.74 21.06 30.43
N ALA A 161 -20.54 21.09 29.10
CA ALA A 161 -19.67 20.16 28.37
C ALA A 161 -18.20 20.18 28.86
N GLN A 162 -17.76 21.31 29.42
CA GLN A 162 -16.40 21.49 29.92
C GLN A 162 -16.06 20.55 31.09
N GLU A 163 -17.07 20.15 31.86
CA GLU A 163 -16.90 19.26 33.01
C GLU A 163 -16.74 17.79 32.60
N TYR A 164 -17.10 17.44 31.35
CA TYR A 164 -16.97 16.09 30.79
C TYR A 164 -15.71 15.89 29.92
N LEU A 165 -14.87 16.91 29.79
CA LEU A 165 -13.72 16.88 28.87
C LEU A 165 -12.63 15.91 29.32
N ASP A 166 -12.41 15.76 30.61
CA ASP A 166 -11.37 14.87 31.13
C ASP A 166 -11.79 13.40 30.98
N GLU A 167 -13.08 13.09 31.14
CA GLU A 167 -13.66 11.78 30.85
C GLU A 167 -13.57 11.46 29.36
N LEU A 168 -13.82 12.45 28.50
CA LEU A 168 -13.72 12.28 27.05
C LEU A 168 -12.26 12.05 26.63
N LYS A 169 -11.32 12.81 27.19
CA LYS A 169 -9.88 12.61 26.98
C LYS A 169 -9.44 11.22 27.46
N LEU A 170 -9.96 10.74 28.58
CA LEU A 170 -9.68 9.40 29.09
C LEU A 170 -10.20 8.31 28.14
N ALA A 171 -11.46 8.44 27.70
CA ALA A 171 -12.06 7.50 26.75
C ALA A 171 -11.29 7.45 25.42
N VAL A 172 -10.87 8.62 24.92
CA VAL A 172 -9.99 8.73 23.75
C VAL A 172 -8.67 8.03 24.04
N ALA A 173 -7.98 8.32 25.14
CA ALA A 173 -6.70 7.71 25.50
C ALA A 173 -6.79 6.18 25.55
N TRP A 174 -7.87 5.63 26.09
CA TRP A 174 -8.09 4.19 26.26
C TRP A 174 -8.70 3.51 25.03
N ASN A 175 -8.99 4.25 23.96
CA ASN A 175 -9.59 3.74 22.72
C ASN A 175 -10.96 3.07 22.93
N ARG A 176 -11.79 3.58 23.85
CA ARG A 176 -13.12 3.03 24.19
C ARG A 176 -14.26 3.91 23.65
N VAL A 177 -14.49 3.80 22.34
CA VAL A 177 -15.50 4.58 21.61
C VAL A 177 -16.93 4.26 22.07
N ASP A 178 -17.16 2.99 22.45
CA ASP A 178 -18.43 2.48 22.97
C ASP A 178 -18.87 3.20 24.25
N ILE A 179 -17.92 3.43 25.17
CA ILE A 179 -18.18 4.13 26.43
C ILE A 179 -18.40 5.61 26.17
N ALA A 180 -17.56 6.25 25.35
CA ALA A 180 -17.77 7.65 24.98
C ALA A 180 -19.15 7.87 24.35
N LYS A 181 -19.56 6.98 23.45
CA LYS A 181 -20.86 7.05 22.79
C LYS A 181 -22.03 6.85 23.75
N SER A 182 -21.94 5.91 24.69
CA SER A 182 -23.06 5.52 25.58
C SER A 182 -23.16 6.34 26.87
N GLU A 183 -22.04 6.81 27.42
CA GLU A 183 -21.99 7.50 28.72
C GLU A 183 -21.79 9.00 28.60
N ILE A 184 -21.16 9.49 27.53
CA ILE A 184 -20.81 10.92 27.34
C ILE A 184 -21.74 11.57 26.31
N PHE A 185 -21.86 11.00 25.11
CA PHE A 185 -22.67 11.58 24.03
C PHE A 185 -24.17 11.23 24.10
N ASN A 186 -24.57 10.26 24.93
CA ASN A 186 -25.98 9.86 25.11
C ASN A 186 -26.67 10.61 26.27
N GLY A 187 -25.99 11.56 26.91
CA GLY A 187 -26.55 12.42 27.96
C GLY A 187 -27.23 13.68 27.42
N ASP A 188 -27.82 14.49 28.30
CA ASP A 188 -28.49 15.76 27.96
C ASP A 188 -27.50 16.93 27.70
N VAL A 189 -26.25 16.64 27.30
CA VAL A 189 -25.19 17.64 27.12
C VAL A 189 -25.17 18.12 25.67
N GLU A 190 -25.31 19.42 25.45
CA GLU A 190 -25.15 20.04 24.14
C GLU A 190 -23.66 20.34 23.85
N TRP A 191 -23.07 19.59 22.91
CA TRP A 191 -21.69 19.78 22.49
C TRP A 191 -21.57 20.85 21.40
N LYS A 192 -20.62 21.78 21.54
CA LYS A 192 -20.25 22.72 20.48
C LYS A 192 -18.96 22.28 19.80
N SER A 193 -18.77 22.74 18.56
CA SER A 193 -17.55 22.40 17.80
C SER A 193 -16.26 22.89 18.50
N CYS A 194 -16.31 23.97 19.28
CA CYS A 194 -15.18 24.48 20.05
C CYS A 194 -14.75 23.58 21.20
N ASP A 195 -15.69 22.86 21.81
CA ASP A 195 -15.45 22.02 22.98
C ASP A 195 -14.69 20.74 22.56
N LEU A 196 -14.94 20.27 21.34
CA LEU A 196 -14.36 19.05 20.79
C LEU A 196 -12.98 19.25 20.12
N GLU A 197 -12.45 20.48 20.07
CA GLU A 197 -11.24 20.77 19.29
C GLU A 197 -9.98 20.09 19.84
N GLU A 198 -9.80 20.07 21.16
CA GLU A 198 -8.62 19.44 21.77
C GLU A 198 -8.64 17.92 21.60
N VAL A 199 -9.79 17.29 21.88
CA VAL A 199 -9.96 15.84 21.74
C VAL A 199 -9.91 15.39 20.27
N MET A 200 -10.36 16.23 19.34
CA MET A 200 -10.19 15.99 17.90
C MET A 200 -8.71 16.00 17.51
N MET A 201 -7.92 16.94 18.03
CA MET A 201 -6.47 16.97 17.79
C MET A 201 -5.82 15.69 18.31
N ASP A 202 -6.14 15.28 19.54
CA ASP A 202 -5.56 14.07 20.14
C ASP A 202 -5.98 12.80 19.38
N ALA A 203 -7.23 12.71 18.92
CA ALA A 203 -7.69 11.59 18.10
C ALA A 203 -6.98 11.51 16.74
N LEU A 204 -6.73 12.66 16.10
CA LEU A 204 -6.01 12.73 14.82
C LEU A 204 -4.53 12.37 14.96
N VAL A 205 -3.86 12.87 16.01
CA VAL A 205 -2.43 12.59 16.26
C VAL A 205 -2.18 11.11 16.57
N ASN A 206 -3.13 10.46 17.26
CA ASN A 206 -3.00 9.08 17.71
C ASN A 206 -3.71 8.05 16.81
N ASP A 207 -4.09 8.43 15.59
CA ASP A 207 -4.72 7.56 14.58
C ASP A 207 -5.97 6.82 15.11
N LYS A 208 -6.93 7.56 15.67
CA LYS A 208 -8.19 7.03 16.24
C LYS A 208 -9.40 7.42 15.37
N PRO A 209 -9.60 6.79 14.18
CA PRO A 209 -10.60 7.23 13.20
C PRO A 209 -12.05 7.11 13.68
N GLU A 210 -12.37 6.11 14.50
CA GLU A 210 -13.71 5.93 15.05
C GLU A 210 -14.13 7.08 15.98
N PHE A 211 -13.18 7.66 16.72
CA PHE A 211 -13.42 8.86 17.52
C PHE A 211 -13.61 10.10 16.64
N VAL A 212 -12.80 10.26 15.59
CA VAL A 212 -12.97 11.35 14.61
C VAL A 212 -14.37 11.32 14.00
N LYS A 213 -14.83 10.13 13.61
CA LYS A 213 -16.19 9.91 13.11
C LYS A 213 -17.24 10.26 14.17
N LEU A 214 -17.09 9.75 15.38
CA LEU A 214 -18.01 10.04 16.50
C LEU A 214 -18.12 11.55 16.77
N PHE A 215 -17.01 12.29 16.74
CA PHE A 215 -17.02 13.73 16.96
C PHE A 215 -17.72 14.50 15.84
N ILE A 216 -17.50 14.11 14.57
CA ILE A 216 -18.18 14.73 13.42
C ILE A 216 -19.69 14.45 13.50
N ASP A 217 -20.08 13.22 13.82
CA ASP A 217 -21.48 12.82 13.98
C ASP A 217 -22.18 13.60 15.12
N ASN A 218 -21.43 14.06 16.12
CA ASN A 218 -21.92 14.81 17.28
C ASN A 218 -21.59 16.31 17.26
N GLY A 219 -21.39 16.91 16.06
CA GLY A 219 -21.37 18.36 15.90
C GLY A 219 -19.99 19.02 15.72
N ALA A 220 -18.90 18.25 15.64
CA ALA A 220 -17.59 18.80 15.28
C ALA A 220 -17.53 19.17 13.79
N ASN A 221 -17.16 20.42 13.49
CA ASN A 221 -17.01 20.89 12.12
C ASN A 221 -15.54 21.01 11.71
N ILE A 222 -15.11 20.20 10.72
CA ILE A 222 -13.72 20.19 10.25
C ILE A 222 -13.26 21.55 9.68
N SER A 223 -14.17 22.31 9.08
CA SER A 223 -13.85 23.62 8.50
C SER A 223 -13.66 24.73 9.54
N GLU A 224 -14.24 24.56 10.72
CA GLU A 224 -14.04 25.43 11.89
C GLU A 224 -12.79 25.00 12.66
N PHE A 225 -12.59 23.68 12.80
CA PHE A 225 -11.43 23.10 13.47
C PHE A 225 -10.09 23.42 12.78
N LEU A 226 -10.02 23.34 11.44
CA LEU A 226 -8.78 23.48 10.67
C LEU A 226 -8.32 24.94 10.55
N THR A 227 -7.51 25.38 11.51
CA THR A 227 -6.76 26.64 11.45
C THR A 227 -5.34 26.42 10.91
N TYR A 228 -4.69 27.47 10.40
CA TYR A 228 -3.31 27.39 9.90
C TYR A 228 -2.33 26.88 10.96
N SER A 229 -2.50 27.30 12.22
CA SER A 229 -1.65 26.87 13.35
C SER A 229 -1.88 25.40 13.72
N ARG A 230 -3.13 24.93 13.75
CA ARG A 230 -3.44 23.51 13.99
C ARG A 230 -2.97 22.61 12.86
N LEU A 231 -3.17 23.04 11.61
CA LEU A 231 -2.69 22.30 10.44
C LEU A 231 -1.17 22.15 10.49
N GLN A 232 -0.44 23.21 10.85
CA GLN A 232 1.00 23.14 11.05
C GLN A 232 1.37 22.15 12.17
N ARG A 233 0.68 22.19 13.32
CA ARG A 233 0.88 21.22 14.41
C ARG A 233 0.63 19.78 13.97
N LEU A 234 -0.38 19.52 13.14
CA LEU A 234 -0.66 18.19 12.58
C LEU A 234 0.45 17.71 11.64
N TYR A 235 1.01 18.58 10.80
CA TYR A 235 2.18 18.21 9.98
C TYR A 235 3.42 17.95 10.84
N CYS A 236 3.58 18.63 11.98
CA CYS A 236 4.68 18.39 12.91
C CYS A 236 4.50 17.12 13.77
N SER A 237 3.29 16.56 13.87
CA SER A 237 3.03 15.34 14.65
C SER A 237 3.20 14.04 13.85
N ILE A 238 3.64 14.13 12.59
CA ILE A 238 3.88 12.95 11.74
C ILE A 238 4.97 12.08 12.35
N SER A 239 4.77 10.75 12.33
CA SER A 239 5.76 9.78 12.80
C SER A 239 7.10 9.93 12.07
N GLN A 240 8.20 9.89 12.84
CA GLN A 240 9.57 9.96 12.30
C GLN A 240 9.92 8.79 11.37
N LYS A 241 9.16 7.68 11.44
CA LYS A 241 9.33 6.52 10.56
C LYS A 241 8.65 6.68 9.20
N CYS A 242 7.82 7.71 9.02
CA CYS A 242 7.09 7.92 7.77
C CYS A 242 7.97 8.63 6.74
N LEU A 243 7.95 8.17 5.49
CA LEU A 243 8.63 8.81 4.36
C LEU A 243 8.31 10.31 4.23
N LEU A 244 7.07 10.72 4.52
CA LEU A 244 6.68 12.14 4.45
C LEU A 244 7.48 13.00 5.46
N TYR A 245 7.78 12.45 6.64
CA TYR A 245 8.60 13.15 7.63
C TYR A 245 10.04 13.33 7.12
N GLU A 246 10.62 12.30 6.51
CA GLU A 246 11.97 12.37 5.93
C GLU A 246 12.07 13.42 4.80
N LEU A 247 11.06 13.46 3.93
CA LEU A 247 10.98 14.45 2.84
C LEU A 247 10.83 15.88 3.37
N LEU A 248 10.01 16.08 4.41
CA LEU A 248 9.86 17.38 5.07
C LEU A 248 11.15 17.80 5.76
N LEU A 249 11.83 16.90 6.45
CA LEU A 249 13.12 17.15 7.09
C LEU A 249 14.17 17.59 6.07
N LYS A 250 14.27 16.90 4.94
CA LYS A 250 15.17 17.27 3.84
C LYS A 250 14.89 18.69 3.32
N LYS A 251 13.62 19.05 3.09
CA LYS A 251 13.25 20.41 2.65
C LYS A 251 13.51 21.47 3.71
N HIS A 252 13.37 21.12 4.98
CA HIS A 252 13.66 22.00 6.09
C HIS A 252 15.16 22.32 6.17
N GLU A 253 16.02 21.31 6.00
CA GLU A 253 17.48 21.46 5.93
C GLU A 253 17.92 22.30 4.71
N GLU A 254 17.36 22.04 3.52
CA GLU A 254 17.60 22.85 2.30
C GLU A 254 17.24 24.33 2.52
N SER A 255 16.13 24.59 3.22
CA SER A 255 15.67 25.95 3.52
C SER A 255 16.57 26.66 4.52
N LYS A 256 17.07 25.96 5.55
CA LYS A 256 18.06 26.47 6.51
C LYS A 256 19.39 26.82 5.83
N LEU A 257 19.88 25.99 4.93
CA LEU A 257 21.11 26.24 4.15
C LEU A 257 20.98 27.47 3.25
N THR A 258 19.80 27.65 2.62
CA THR A 258 19.52 28.82 1.78
C THR A 258 19.50 30.11 2.60
N LEU A 259 18.94 30.07 3.82
CA LEU A 259 18.88 31.23 4.72
C LEU A 259 20.26 31.58 5.30
N ALA A 260 21.04 30.56 5.68
CA ALA A 260 22.42 30.73 6.16
C ALA A 260 23.37 31.32 5.09
N GLY A 261 23.11 31.08 3.80
CA GLY A 261 23.84 31.69 2.70
C GLY A 261 23.55 33.18 2.49
N LEU A 262 22.40 33.67 2.97
CA LEU A 262 21.98 35.08 2.84
C LEU A 262 22.37 35.93 4.05
N THR A 263 22.47 35.33 5.24
CA THR A 263 22.91 35.98 6.47
C THR A 263 24.19 35.31 6.94
N GLY A 264 25.35 35.90 6.65
CA GLY A 264 26.68 35.38 7.03
C GLY A 264 26.95 35.37 8.54
N GLN A 265 26.16 34.64 9.33
CA GLN A 265 26.37 34.41 10.75
C GLN A 265 26.20 32.91 11.06
N GLN A 266 27.30 32.29 11.47
CA GLN A 266 27.31 30.98 12.11
C GLN A 266 26.69 31.12 13.51
N HIS A 267 25.40 30.80 13.65
CA HIS A 267 24.77 30.64 14.95
C HIS A 267 24.89 29.17 15.41
N LYS A 268 25.42 28.99 16.63
CA LYS A 268 25.56 27.71 17.35
C LYS A 268 24.31 26.85 17.22
N GLU A 269 24.49 25.61 16.80
CA GLU A 269 23.48 24.55 16.74
C GLU A 269 22.94 24.24 18.15
N GLN A 270 21.81 24.84 18.51
CA GLN A 270 20.93 24.27 19.52
C GLN A 270 20.10 23.20 18.80
N LYS A 271 20.34 21.93 19.11
CA LYS A 271 19.58 20.80 18.57
C LYS A 271 18.15 20.87 19.13
N GLU A 272 17.25 21.59 18.46
CA GLU A 272 15.82 21.55 18.75
C GLU A 272 15.35 20.10 18.68
N ILE A 273 14.64 19.66 19.73
CA ILE A 273 14.26 18.26 19.94
C ILE A 273 13.23 17.78 18.88
N CYS A 274 12.56 18.71 18.18
CA CYS A 274 11.72 18.46 16.99
C CYS A 274 11.72 19.69 16.08
N PRO A 275 11.95 19.55 14.76
CA PRO A 275 11.84 20.68 13.82
C PRO A 275 10.38 21.09 13.63
N LEU A 276 10.08 22.39 13.73
CA LEU A 276 8.78 22.95 13.38
C LEU A 276 8.71 23.20 11.87
N PHE A 277 8.08 22.28 11.13
CA PHE A 277 7.86 22.43 9.70
C PHE A 277 6.91 23.59 9.41
N THR A 278 7.22 24.39 8.39
CA THR A 278 6.37 25.47 7.89
C THR A 278 5.49 24.96 6.74
N LEU A 279 4.30 25.57 6.56
CA LEU A 279 3.42 25.19 5.45
C LEU A 279 4.02 25.50 4.06
N SER A 280 5.01 26.40 3.99
CA SER A 280 5.79 26.65 2.77
C SER A 280 6.67 25.45 2.41
N GLU A 281 7.31 24.82 3.40
CA GLU A 281 8.09 23.59 3.20
C GLU A 281 7.18 22.43 2.77
N VAL A 282 6.00 22.29 3.39
CA VAL A 282 4.97 21.33 2.97
C VAL A 282 4.54 21.59 1.52
N SER A 283 4.30 22.85 1.15
CA SER A 283 3.95 23.23 -0.23
C SER A 283 5.03 22.83 -1.23
N ARG A 284 6.31 22.94 -0.87
CA ARG A 284 7.43 22.50 -1.72
C ARG A 284 7.46 20.99 -1.90
N VAL A 285 7.24 20.20 -0.85
CA VAL A 285 7.11 18.73 -0.96
C VAL A 285 5.93 18.37 -1.88
N LEU A 286 4.77 18.99 -1.68
CA LEU A 286 3.60 18.74 -2.53
C LEU A 286 3.83 19.16 -3.99
N LYS A 287 4.64 20.19 -4.24
CA LYS A 287 5.04 20.58 -5.58
C LYS A 287 5.93 19.53 -6.25
N ASP A 288 6.80 18.85 -5.50
CA ASP A 288 7.63 17.78 -6.07
C ASP A 288 6.76 16.60 -6.55
N PHE A 289 5.64 16.31 -5.87
CA PHE A 289 4.68 15.29 -6.32
C PHE A 289 3.76 15.76 -7.44
N LEU A 290 3.07 16.88 -7.23
CA LEU A 290 1.98 17.31 -8.09
C LEU A 290 2.40 18.31 -9.18
N HIS A 291 3.65 18.75 -9.20
CA HIS A 291 4.20 19.71 -10.17
C HIS A 291 3.38 21.01 -10.19
N ASP A 292 2.97 21.46 -11.38
CA ASP A 292 2.23 22.71 -11.55
C ASP A 292 0.81 22.65 -10.96
N ALA A 293 0.23 21.46 -10.74
CA ALA A 293 -1.09 21.29 -10.13
C ALA A 293 -1.16 21.74 -8.65
N CYS A 294 -0.01 21.97 -8.00
CA CYS A 294 0.10 22.48 -6.62
C CYS A 294 0.47 23.96 -6.52
N LYS A 295 0.61 24.68 -7.65
CA LYS A 295 1.05 26.08 -7.62
C LYS A 295 0.04 26.94 -6.83
N GLY A 296 0.52 27.62 -5.79
CA GLY A 296 -0.27 28.47 -4.89
C GLY A 296 -0.76 27.80 -3.60
N PHE A 297 -0.48 26.51 -3.38
CA PHE A 297 -0.87 25.84 -2.13
C PHE A 297 -0.15 26.48 -0.94
N TYR A 298 -0.93 26.93 0.05
CA TYR A 298 -0.47 27.61 1.26
C TYR A 298 0.30 28.94 1.04
N GLN A 299 0.31 29.50 -0.17
CA GLN A 299 1.05 30.75 -0.47
C GLN A 299 0.25 32.04 -0.24
N ASP A 300 -1.09 31.96 -0.19
CA ASP A 300 -1.96 33.13 -0.05
C ASP A 300 -2.49 33.28 1.39
N LEU A 301 -1.82 34.13 2.18
CA LEU A 301 -2.19 34.44 3.58
C LEU A 301 -3.13 35.65 3.68
N ARG A 302 -3.50 36.31 2.57
CA ARG A 302 -4.18 37.62 2.60
C ARG A 302 -5.70 37.58 2.39
N HIS A 303 -6.27 36.45 1.97
CA HIS A 303 -7.72 36.32 1.83
C HIS A 303 -8.20 35.15 2.67
N GLY A 304 -8.86 35.47 3.79
CA GLY A 304 -9.56 34.52 4.68
C GLY A 304 -10.78 33.87 4.03
N GLY A 305 -10.61 33.29 2.85
CA GLY A 305 -11.62 32.44 2.21
C GLY A 305 -11.70 31.13 2.97
N LYS A 306 -12.85 30.88 3.62
CA LYS A 306 -13.19 29.58 4.20
C LYS A 306 -12.98 28.49 3.15
N LYS A 307 -11.92 27.67 3.28
CA LYS A 307 -11.72 26.50 2.44
C LYS A 307 -12.74 25.44 2.84
N LYS A 308 -13.78 25.27 2.03
CA LYS A 308 -14.69 24.13 2.14
C LYS A 308 -13.95 22.88 1.65
N SER A 309 -13.92 21.83 2.47
CA SER A 309 -13.33 20.55 2.12
C SER A 309 -14.13 19.83 1.02
N GLY A 310 -13.44 19.11 0.14
CA GLY A 310 -13.99 17.97 -0.62
C GLY A 310 -15.06 18.26 -1.68
N GLN A 311 -14.99 19.40 -2.41
CA GLN A 311 -15.98 19.73 -3.42
C GLN A 311 -15.75 19.07 -4.80
N GLU A 312 -14.51 18.73 -5.14
CA GLU A 312 -14.14 18.16 -6.46
C GLU A 312 -13.70 16.69 -6.30
N GLY A 313 -14.66 15.78 -6.25
CA GLY A 313 -14.41 14.37 -5.93
C GLY A 313 -13.48 13.67 -6.93
N VAL A 314 -13.72 13.83 -8.23
CA VAL A 314 -12.93 13.15 -9.28
C VAL A 314 -11.49 13.69 -9.30
N ALA A 315 -11.32 15.01 -9.25
CA ALA A 315 -10.00 15.63 -9.25
C ALA A 315 -9.19 15.27 -7.99
N SER A 316 -9.81 15.27 -6.81
CA SER A 316 -9.16 14.89 -5.56
C SER A 316 -8.73 13.42 -5.55
N ALA A 317 -9.52 12.50 -6.09
CA ALA A 317 -9.15 11.10 -6.20
C ALA A 317 -7.96 10.88 -7.16
N LEU A 318 -7.93 11.58 -8.31
CA LEU A 318 -6.80 11.55 -9.24
C LEU A 318 -5.52 12.14 -8.63
N ALA A 319 -5.64 13.26 -7.90
CA ALA A 319 -4.51 13.86 -7.20
C ALA A 319 -3.95 12.95 -6.10
N ALA A 320 -4.82 12.30 -5.32
CA ALA A 320 -4.42 11.29 -4.33
C ALA A 320 -3.71 10.09 -4.99
N CYS A 321 -4.24 9.62 -6.13
CA CYS A 321 -3.60 8.57 -6.91
C CYS A 321 -2.18 8.95 -7.37
N LYS A 322 -2.00 10.18 -7.88
CA LYS A 322 -0.67 10.69 -8.27
C LYS A 322 0.30 10.75 -7.09
N ILE A 323 -0.13 11.31 -5.96
CA ILE A 323 0.72 11.43 -4.75
C ILE A 323 1.14 10.03 -4.28
N LEU A 324 0.21 9.08 -4.15
CA LEU A 324 0.53 7.74 -3.66
C LEU A 324 1.44 6.96 -4.61
N LYS A 325 1.23 7.08 -5.93
CA LYS A 325 2.13 6.48 -6.93
C LYS A 325 3.53 7.05 -6.81
N GLU A 326 3.69 8.36 -6.68
CA GLU A 326 5.03 8.96 -6.54
C GLU A 326 5.67 8.66 -5.19
N MET A 327 4.93 8.66 -4.08
CA MET A 327 5.44 8.22 -2.78
C MET A 327 5.89 6.75 -2.82
N SER A 328 5.12 5.86 -3.45
CA SER A 328 5.49 4.44 -3.58
C SER A 328 6.81 4.21 -4.34
N ARG A 329 7.23 5.15 -5.20
CA ARG A 329 8.49 5.07 -5.95
C ARG A 329 9.69 5.52 -5.12
N LEU A 330 9.45 6.39 -4.14
CA LEU A 330 10.47 6.91 -3.23
C LEU A 330 10.61 6.07 -1.96
N GLU A 331 9.59 5.28 -1.63
CA GLU A 331 9.57 4.41 -0.46
C GLU A 331 10.61 3.28 -0.56
N THR A 332 11.32 3.05 0.56
CA THR A 332 12.37 2.01 0.63
C THR A 332 11.82 0.67 1.12
N GLU A 333 10.79 0.69 1.96
CA GLU A 333 10.12 -0.50 2.45
C GLU A 333 9.15 -1.08 1.41
N THR A 334 9.41 -2.29 0.93
CA THR A 334 8.64 -2.91 -0.16
C THR A 334 7.18 -3.16 0.18
N GLU A 335 6.87 -3.50 1.43
CA GLU A 335 5.50 -3.75 1.90
C GLU A 335 4.68 -2.45 1.90
N VAL A 336 5.24 -1.36 2.43
CA VAL A 336 4.59 -0.04 2.46
C VAL A 336 4.41 0.50 1.03
N ALA A 337 5.42 0.37 0.17
CA ALA A 337 5.34 0.75 -1.23
C ALA A 337 4.23 -0.02 -1.97
N HIS A 338 4.07 -1.32 -1.67
CA HIS A 338 3.01 -2.14 -2.24
C HIS A 338 1.63 -1.65 -1.82
N ILE A 339 1.41 -1.39 -0.52
CA ILE A 339 0.16 -0.86 0.02
C ILE A 339 -0.21 0.48 -0.65
N MET A 340 0.77 1.39 -0.80
CA MET A 340 0.55 2.67 -1.49
C MET A 340 0.15 2.48 -2.96
N LYS A 341 0.74 1.50 -3.65
CA LYS A 341 0.46 1.21 -5.06
C LYS A 341 -0.89 0.54 -5.28
N GLU A 342 -1.35 -0.28 -4.33
CA GLU A 342 -2.66 -0.95 -4.37
C GLU A 342 -3.81 -0.04 -3.91
N ALA A 343 -3.53 1.20 -3.51
CA ALA A 343 -4.55 2.13 -3.08
C ALA A 343 -5.58 2.39 -4.19
N LYS A 344 -6.86 2.20 -3.86
CA LYS A 344 -7.99 2.17 -4.82
C LYS A 344 -8.46 3.55 -5.28
N TYR A 345 -7.66 4.61 -5.16
CA TYR A 345 -8.06 5.97 -5.55
C TYR A 345 -8.31 6.12 -7.05
N GLU A 346 -7.57 5.39 -7.89
CA GLU A 346 -7.84 5.36 -9.34
C GLU A 346 -9.21 4.75 -9.64
N GLN A 347 -9.55 3.66 -8.94
CA GLN A 347 -10.85 2.99 -9.06
C GLN A 347 -12.00 3.88 -8.55
N LEU A 348 -11.82 4.56 -7.41
CA LEU A 348 -12.80 5.52 -6.90
C LEU A 348 -13.05 6.67 -7.90
N ALA A 349 -12.01 7.17 -8.57
CA ALA A 349 -12.16 8.21 -9.60
C ALA A 349 -12.96 7.70 -10.81
N VAL A 350 -12.70 6.45 -11.25
CA VAL A 350 -13.43 5.80 -12.35
C VAL A 350 -14.89 5.59 -11.99
N GLU A 351 -15.17 5.04 -10.81
CA GLU A 351 -16.54 4.73 -10.38
C GLU A 351 -17.37 6.00 -10.17
N LEU A 352 -16.79 7.04 -9.55
CA LEU A 352 -17.48 8.33 -9.40
C LEU A 352 -17.74 9.00 -10.75
N PHE A 353 -16.78 8.94 -11.68
CA PHE A 353 -16.97 9.49 -13.02
C PHE A 353 -18.02 8.70 -13.81
N SER A 354 -18.06 7.38 -13.63
CA SER A 354 -19.08 6.51 -14.22
C SER A 354 -20.48 6.94 -13.75
N GLU A 355 -20.70 7.15 -12.46
CA GLU A 355 -21.98 7.64 -11.94
C GLU A 355 -22.37 8.99 -12.56
N CYS A 356 -21.41 9.93 -12.65
CA CYS A 356 -21.62 11.22 -13.31
C CYS A 356 -21.98 11.08 -14.80
N TYR A 357 -21.30 10.18 -15.52
CA TYR A 357 -21.52 9.93 -16.94
C TYR A 357 -22.89 9.31 -17.22
N HIS A 358 -23.30 8.32 -16.42
CA HIS A 358 -24.64 7.70 -16.51
C HIS A 358 -25.76 8.70 -16.19
N ASN A 359 -25.52 9.67 -15.30
CA ASN A 359 -26.51 10.71 -15.01
C ASN A 359 -26.65 11.74 -16.15
N SER A 360 -25.53 12.24 -16.68
CA SER A 360 -25.54 13.23 -17.77
C SER A 360 -24.21 13.30 -18.50
N GLU A 361 -24.18 12.79 -19.74
CA GLU A 361 -22.97 12.79 -20.59
C GLU A 361 -22.42 14.20 -20.83
N GLU A 362 -23.29 15.17 -21.16
CA GLU A 362 -22.89 16.56 -21.44
C GLU A 362 -22.21 17.22 -20.23
N ARG A 363 -22.75 17.02 -19.03
CA ARG A 363 -22.17 17.56 -17.79
C ARG A 363 -20.89 16.82 -17.41
N ALA A 364 -20.82 15.51 -17.65
CA ALA A 364 -19.61 14.72 -17.43
C ALA A 364 -18.47 15.16 -18.38
N PHE A 365 -18.75 15.49 -19.64
CA PHE A 365 -17.75 16.05 -20.54
C PHE A 365 -17.28 17.43 -20.11
N ALA A 366 -18.20 18.30 -19.69
CA ALA A 366 -17.83 19.60 -19.11
C ALA A 366 -16.98 19.43 -17.84
N LEU A 367 -17.23 18.39 -17.03
CA LEU A 367 -16.44 18.04 -15.85
C LEU A 367 -14.98 17.66 -16.21
N LEU A 368 -14.75 16.95 -17.32
CA LEU A 368 -13.39 16.53 -17.73
C LEU A 368 -12.50 17.70 -18.14
N VAL A 369 -13.06 18.69 -18.83
CA VAL A 369 -12.33 19.82 -19.43
C VAL A 369 -12.30 21.09 -18.58
N ARG A 370 -13.10 21.15 -17.52
CA ARG A 370 -13.12 22.32 -16.62
C ARG A 370 -11.79 22.47 -15.90
N LYS A 371 -11.41 23.72 -15.62
CA LYS A 371 -10.29 24.03 -14.73
C LYS A 371 -10.73 23.91 -13.28
N THR A 372 -10.06 23.05 -12.53
CA THR A 372 -10.32 22.84 -11.10
C THR A 372 -10.13 24.14 -10.30
N GLN A 373 -10.95 24.33 -9.27
CA GLN A 373 -10.83 25.49 -8.39
C GLN A 373 -9.71 25.31 -7.37
N TYR A 374 -9.48 24.06 -6.93
CA TYR A 374 -8.57 23.78 -5.81
C TYR A 374 -7.22 23.21 -6.25
N TRP A 375 -7.08 22.67 -7.47
CA TRP A 375 -5.86 22.01 -7.97
C TRP A 375 -5.14 22.86 -9.03
N SER A 376 -4.88 24.13 -8.71
CA SER A 376 -4.14 25.10 -9.53
C SER A 376 -4.64 25.25 -10.97
N LYS A 377 -5.97 25.23 -11.17
CA LYS A 377 -6.61 25.42 -12.48
C LYS A 377 -6.22 24.36 -13.52
N THR A 378 -5.75 23.19 -13.09
CA THR A 378 -5.55 22.03 -13.97
C THR A 378 -6.87 21.34 -14.29
N THR A 379 -6.94 20.66 -15.43
CA THR A 379 -8.12 19.87 -15.82
C THR A 379 -8.05 18.45 -15.25
N CYS A 380 -9.19 17.78 -15.12
CA CYS A 380 -9.23 16.37 -14.69
C CYS A 380 -8.45 15.47 -15.65
N LEU A 381 -8.49 15.75 -16.96
CA LEU A 381 -7.71 15.01 -17.95
C LEU A 381 -6.20 15.19 -17.76
N GLN A 382 -5.74 16.42 -17.49
CA GLN A 382 -4.33 16.66 -17.23
C GLN A 382 -3.87 15.95 -15.95
N LEU A 383 -4.64 16.02 -14.87
CA LEU A 383 -4.35 15.29 -13.62
C LEU A 383 -4.29 13.78 -13.86
N ALA A 384 -5.22 13.22 -14.64
CA ALA A 384 -5.21 11.80 -14.98
C ALA A 384 -3.98 11.40 -15.81
N THR A 385 -3.56 12.23 -16.77
CA THR A 385 -2.34 11.98 -17.57
C THR A 385 -1.10 12.01 -16.68
N GLU A 386 -0.99 13.01 -15.82
CA GLU A 386 0.14 13.13 -14.89
C GLU A 386 0.18 12.02 -13.83
N ALA A 387 -0.97 11.42 -13.50
CA ALA A 387 -1.08 10.29 -12.57
C ALA A 387 -0.86 8.92 -13.23
N ASP A 388 -0.61 8.84 -14.54
CA ASP A 388 -0.60 7.60 -15.33
C ASP A 388 -1.84 6.71 -15.02
N ALA A 389 -3.03 7.33 -14.98
CA ALA A 389 -4.29 6.68 -14.60
C ALA A 389 -4.92 5.92 -15.78
N LYS A 390 -4.36 4.75 -16.11
CA LYS A 390 -4.75 3.95 -17.30
C LYS A 390 -6.20 3.49 -17.27
N SER A 391 -6.72 3.12 -16.10
CA SER A 391 -8.09 2.64 -15.93
C SER A 391 -9.09 3.78 -16.13
N PHE A 392 -8.72 5.00 -15.72
CA PHE A 392 -9.50 6.21 -15.96
C PHE A 392 -9.62 6.53 -17.44
N PHE A 393 -8.51 6.48 -18.19
CA PHE A 393 -8.57 6.67 -19.64
C PHE A 393 -9.30 5.55 -20.36
N ALA A 394 -9.26 4.31 -19.86
CA ALA A 394 -9.97 3.19 -20.46
C ALA A 394 -11.50 3.24 -20.27
N HIS A 395 -12.02 4.14 -19.42
CA HIS A 395 -13.45 4.28 -19.19
C HIS A 395 -14.19 4.75 -20.45
N ASP A 396 -15.34 4.13 -20.75
CA ASP A 396 -16.13 4.36 -21.97
C ASP A 396 -16.47 5.84 -22.20
N GLY A 397 -16.90 6.55 -21.15
CA GLY A 397 -17.22 7.98 -21.24
C GLY A 397 -16.02 8.86 -21.58
N VAL A 398 -14.80 8.49 -21.14
CA VAL A 398 -13.58 9.26 -21.47
C VAL A 398 -13.16 8.99 -22.92
N GLN A 399 -13.30 7.75 -23.39
CA GLN A 399 -13.04 7.39 -24.80
C GLN A 399 -14.04 8.05 -25.76
N SER A 400 -15.33 8.08 -25.38
CA SER A 400 -16.40 8.79 -26.11
C SER A 400 -16.06 10.28 -26.31
N PHE A 401 -15.61 10.96 -25.24
CA PHE A 401 -15.18 12.35 -25.30
C PHE A 401 -14.07 12.61 -26.35
N TYR A 402 -13.06 11.74 -26.42
CA TYR A 402 -11.99 11.86 -27.42
C TYR A 402 -12.41 11.57 -28.86
N THR A 403 -13.48 10.78 -29.06
CA THR A 403 -14.02 10.52 -30.40
C THR A 403 -14.87 11.67 -30.93
N ASP A 404 -15.45 12.48 -30.05
CA ASP A 404 -16.33 13.61 -30.40
C ASP A 404 -15.54 14.91 -30.65
N GLU A 405 -14.37 15.10 -30.02
CA GLU A 405 -13.50 16.24 -30.34
C GLU A 405 -12.72 16.03 -31.66
N ASP A 406 -12.99 16.91 -32.65
CA ASP A 406 -12.25 17.06 -33.91
C ASP A 406 -10.75 17.35 -33.68
N THR A 407 -9.98 16.31 -33.37
CA THR A 407 -8.54 16.41 -33.18
C THR A 407 -7.85 16.78 -34.49
N ASN A 408 -6.96 17.77 -34.42
CA ASN A 408 -6.10 18.20 -35.54
C ASN A 408 -5.47 16.97 -36.22
N LEU A 409 -5.61 16.84 -37.54
CA LEU A 409 -5.08 15.74 -38.37
C LEU A 409 -3.64 15.35 -38.03
N MET A 410 -2.81 16.32 -37.65
CA MET A 410 -1.42 16.12 -37.27
C MET A 410 -1.24 15.36 -35.95
N LYS A 411 -2.16 15.55 -34.98
CA LYS A 411 -2.20 14.75 -33.75
C LYS A 411 -2.66 13.33 -34.05
N LYS A 412 -3.68 13.14 -34.93
CA LYS A 412 -4.09 11.81 -35.39
C LYS A 412 -2.98 11.08 -36.13
N PHE A 413 -2.24 11.77 -36.99
CA PHE A 413 -1.09 11.21 -37.70
C PHE A 413 0.05 10.83 -36.74
N LYS A 414 0.37 11.69 -35.77
CA LYS A 414 1.38 11.38 -34.76
C LYS A 414 0.99 10.14 -33.93
N LEU A 415 -0.26 10.07 -33.47
CA LEU A 415 -0.80 8.93 -32.74
C LEU A 415 -0.77 7.65 -33.58
N TYR A 416 -1.14 7.75 -34.86
CA TYR A 416 -1.12 6.64 -35.80
C TYR A 416 0.30 6.10 -36.02
N VAL A 417 1.28 6.97 -36.15
CA VAL A 417 2.69 6.60 -36.34
C VAL A 417 3.34 6.11 -35.05
N GLU A 418 2.78 6.33 -33.87
CA GLU A 418 3.34 5.85 -32.61
C GLU A 418 3.19 4.32 -32.47
N ASP A 419 2.07 3.78 -32.96
CA ASP A 419 1.77 2.35 -32.95
C ASP A 419 2.69 1.55 -33.89
N ASN A 420 3.32 0.50 -33.34
CA ASN A 420 4.25 -0.38 -34.06
C ASN A 420 3.57 -1.17 -35.19
N TRP A 421 2.31 -1.52 -35.00
CA TRP A 421 1.52 -2.25 -36.00
C TRP A 421 1.17 -1.38 -37.20
N ASN A 422 0.86 -0.11 -36.96
CA ASN A 422 0.60 0.87 -38.02
C ASN A 422 1.87 1.26 -38.77
N LYS A 423 3.03 1.31 -38.10
CA LYS A 423 4.33 1.44 -38.77
C LYS A 423 4.57 0.28 -39.75
N CYS A 424 4.24 -0.95 -39.35
CA CYS A 424 4.36 -2.12 -40.21
C CYS A 424 3.48 -1.97 -41.46
N ASP A 425 2.20 -1.61 -41.30
CA ASP A 425 1.29 -1.38 -42.42
C ASP A 425 1.78 -0.28 -43.38
N MET A 426 2.32 0.82 -42.85
CA MET A 426 2.89 1.89 -43.68
C MET A 426 4.08 1.40 -44.50
N VAL A 427 4.95 0.59 -43.91
CA VAL A 427 6.09 -0.03 -44.62
C VAL A 427 5.59 -1.01 -45.68
N THR A 428 4.58 -1.82 -45.39
CA THR A 428 3.99 -2.77 -46.34
C THR A 428 3.36 -2.04 -47.53
N ILE A 429 2.52 -1.03 -47.30
CA ILE A 429 1.90 -0.26 -48.38
C ILE A 429 2.97 0.42 -49.25
N PHE A 430 4.03 0.93 -48.63
CA PHE A 430 5.15 1.53 -49.35
C PHE A 430 5.92 0.51 -50.22
N LEU A 431 6.22 -0.68 -49.67
CA LEU A 431 6.86 -1.78 -50.41
C LEU A 431 5.98 -2.27 -51.56
N PHE A 432 4.67 -2.35 -51.36
CA PHE A 432 3.71 -2.70 -52.40
C PHE A 432 3.73 -1.69 -53.55
N ILE A 433 3.70 -0.38 -53.25
CA ILE A 433 3.77 0.68 -54.27
C ILE A 433 5.07 0.59 -55.07
N ILE A 434 6.21 0.42 -54.39
CA ILE A 434 7.51 0.23 -55.06
C ILE A 434 7.53 -1.04 -55.90
N GLY A 435 7.02 -2.15 -55.36
CA GLY A 435 6.98 -3.44 -56.04
C GLY A 435 6.15 -3.38 -57.32
N VAL A 436 4.98 -2.73 -57.27
CA VAL A 436 4.13 -2.49 -58.44
C VAL A 436 4.81 -1.54 -59.43
N ALA A 437 5.40 -0.43 -58.97
CA ALA A 437 6.11 0.51 -59.85
C ALA A 437 7.29 -0.15 -60.58
N CYS A 438 8.12 -0.93 -59.87
CA CYS A 438 9.21 -1.71 -60.47
C CYS A 438 8.69 -2.81 -61.42
N ARG A 439 7.50 -3.34 -61.17
CA ARG A 439 6.87 -4.31 -62.07
C ARG A 439 6.38 -3.70 -63.38
N MET A 440 6.09 -2.39 -63.40
CA MET A 440 5.69 -1.67 -64.63
C MET A 440 6.90 -1.33 -65.54
N LEU A 441 8.14 -1.46 -65.05
CA LEU A 441 9.35 -1.20 -65.82
C LEU A 441 10.01 -2.52 -66.27
N ASN A 442 10.27 -2.65 -67.57
CA ASN A 442 10.89 -3.87 -68.13
C ASN A 442 12.29 -4.16 -67.55
N SER A 443 13.05 -3.12 -67.16
CA SER A 443 14.40 -3.29 -66.60
C SER A 443 14.42 -3.84 -65.17
N THR A 444 13.37 -3.58 -64.38
CA THR A 444 13.30 -3.97 -62.96
C THR A 444 12.21 -5.01 -62.68
N PHE A 445 11.68 -5.67 -63.72
CA PHE A 445 10.60 -6.64 -63.62
C PHE A 445 10.89 -7.78 -62.62
N GLN A 446 12.10 -8.36 -62.66
CA GLN A 446 12.49 -9.45 -61.76
C GLN A 446 12.67 -8.95 -60.32
N ALA A 447 13.20 -7.74 -60.14
CA ALA A 447 13.31 -7.11 -58.84
C ALA A 447 11.91 -6.81 -58.25
N GLY A 448 10.97 -6.33 -59.06
CA GLY A 448 9.58 -6.11 -58.67
C GLY A 448 8.88 -7.41 -58.23
N ARG A 449 9.14 -8.54 -58.93
CA ARG A 449 8.65 -9.87 -58.49
C ARG A 449 9.19 -10.25 -57.11
N THR A 450 10.49 -10.07 -56.88
CA THR A 450 11.11 -10.39 -55.58
C THR A 450 10.55 -9.51 -54.46
N ILE A 451 10.39 -8.20 -54.70
CA ILE A 451 9.83 -7.26 -53.72
C ILE A 451 8.38 -7.65 -53.36
N LEU A 452 7.53 -7.93 -54.35
CA LEU A 452 6.14 -8.32 -54.11
C LEU A 452 6.03 -9.68 -53.39
N ALA A 453 6.97 -10.60 -53.60
CA ALA A 453 6.99 -11.87 -52.88
C ALA A 453 7.33 -11.67 -51.39
N ILE A 454 8.27 -10.77 -51.07
CA ILE A 454 8.59 -10.40 -49.68
C ILE A 454 7.42 -9.64 -49.06
N ASP A 455 6.81 -8.71 -49.80
CA ASP A 455 5.65 -7.93 -49.38
C ASP A 455 4.46 -8.82 -48.98
N PHE A 456 4.19 -9.88 -49.76
CA PHE A 456 3.16 -10.87 -49.42
C PHE A 456 3.41 -11.56 -48.06
N MET A 457 4.67 -11.85 -47.71
CA MET A 457 5.00 -12.42 -46.40
C MET A 457 4.64 -11.46 -45.27
N VAL A 458 4.95 -10.16 -45.42
CA VAL A 458 4.61 -9.13 -44.43
C VAL A 458 3.09 -8.95 -44.31
N PHE A 459 2.37 -8.93 -45.43
CA PHE A 459 0.90 -8.92 -45.43
C PHE A 459 0.29 -10.12 -44.71
N THR A 460 0.90 -11.30 -44.84
CA THR A 460 0.42 -12.51 -44.14
C THR A 460 0.65 -12.41 -42.63
N LEU A 461 1.78 -11.84 -42.20
CA LEU A 461 2.05 -11.58 -40.77
C LEU A 461 0.99 -10.64 -40.14
N ARG A 462 0.41 -9.72 -40.92
CA ARG A 462 -0.66 -8.82 -40.46
C ARG A 462 -1.92 -9.58 -39.99
N LEU A 463 -2.16 -10.81 -40.46
CA LEU A 463 -3.29 -11.63 -40.00
C LEU A 463 -3.20 -11.96 -38.50
N ILE A 464 -2.00 -12.00 -37.92
CA ILE A 464 -1.80 -12.24 -36.48
C ILE A 464 -2.52 -11.17 -35.66
N HIS A 465 -2.49 -9.91 -36.11
CA HIS A 465 -3.16 -8.80 -35.44
C HIS A 465 -4.68 -8.95 -35.44
N ILE A 466 -5.26 -9.51 -36.50
CA ILE A 466 -6.71 -9.81 -36.57
C ILE A 466 -7.07 -10.94 -35.60
N PHE A 467 -6.26 -11.99 -35.54
CA PHE A 467 -6.48 -13.11 -34.62
C PHE A 467 -6.29 -12.75 -33.15
N ALA A 468 -5.65 -11.60 -32.84
CA ALA A 468 -5.51 -11.10 -31.47
C ALA A 468 -6.85 -10.80 -30.79
N ILE A 469 -7.94 -10.62 -31.55
CA ILE A 469 -9.30 -10.43 -31.03
C ILE A 469 -9.85 -11.72 -30.40
N HIS A 470 -9.36 -12.89 -30.83
CA HIS A 470 -9.90 -14.18 -30.40
C HIS A 470 -9.52 -14.51 -28.95
N LYS A 471 -10.50 -14.91 -28.12
CA LYS A 471 -10.34 -15.16 -26.68
C LYS A 471 -9.22 -16.16 -26.32
N GLN A 472 -8.96 -17.16 -27.15
CA GLN A 472 -7.93 -18.18 -26.87
C GLN A 472 -6.54 -17.84 -27.43
N LEU A 473 -6.47 -16.96 -28.44
CA LEU A 473 -5.22 -16.63 -29.13
C LEU A 473 -4.65 -15.28 -28.68
N GLY A 474 -5.53 -14.32 -28.36
CA GLY A 474 -5.16 -12.97 -27.97
C GLY A 474 -4.15 -12.90 -26.82
N PRO A 475 -4.44 -13.47 -25.63
CA PRO A 475 -3.48 -13.44 -24.52
C PRO A 475 -2.12 -14.07 -24.88
N LYS A 476 -2.11 -15.11 -25.72
CA LYS A 476 -0.86 -15.75 -26.18
C LYS A 476 -0.05 -14.83 -27.11
N ILE A 477 -0.72 -14.10 -28.00
CA ILE A 477 -0.06 -13.13 -28.90
C ILE A 477 0.57 -11.99 -28.09
N ILE A 478 -0.10 -11.50 -27.04
CA ILE A 478 0.44 -10.44 -26.17
C ILE A 478 1.67 -10.91 -25.41
N ILE A 479 1.68 -12.17 -24.97
CA ILE A 479 2.84 -12.78 -24.34
C ILE A 479 4.03 -12.82 -25.32
N VAL A 480 3.82 -13.29 -26.55
CA VAL A 480 4.87 -13.35 -27.59
C VAL A 480 5.43 -11.96 -27.88
N GLU A 481 4.59 -10.94 -28.05
CA GLU A 481 5.02 -9.56 -28.31
C GLU A 481 5.96 -9.04 -27.20
N ARG A 482 5.66 -9.33 -25.94
CA ARG A 482 6.50 -8.90 -24.81
C ARG A 482 7.80 -9.69 -24.71
N MET A 483 7.79 -10.99 -25.05
CA MET A 483 8.99 -11.83 -25.08
C MET A 483 9.98 -11.42 -26.20
N MET A 484 9.53 -10.72 -27.25
CA MET A 484 10.43 -10.24 -28.31
C MET A 484 11.50 -9.25 -27.82
N LYS A 485 11.28 -8.57 -26.68
CA LYS A 485 12.30 -7.71 -26.06
C LYS A 485 13.50 -8.53 -25.58
N ASP A 486 13.26 -9.71 -25.00
CA ASP A 486 14.31 -10.61 -24.52
C ASP A 486 15.11 -11.20 -25.68
N VAL A 487 14.43 -11.48 -26.81
CA VAL A 487 15.07 -11.94 -28.06
C VAL A 487 16.09 -10.93 -28.57
N PHE A 488 15.78 -9.62 -28.50
CA PHE A 488 16.68 -8.59 -28.99
C PHE A 488 18.00 -8.57 -28.21
N PHE A 489 17.94 -8.65 -26.87
CA PHE A 489 19.13 -8.71 -26.02
C PHE A 489 19.94 -9.99 -26.28
N PHE A 490 19.26 -11.12 -26.45
CA PHE A 490 19.92 -12.38 -26.80
C PHE A 490 20.64 -12.32 -28.15
N LEU A 491 19.96 -11.81 -29.19
CA LEU A 491 20.53 -11.69 -30.54
C LEU A 491 21.77 -10.79 -30.56
N PHE A 492 21.83 -9.77 -29.71
CA PHE A 492 23.01 -8.93 -29.56
C PHE A 492 24.22 -9.74 -29.08
N PHE A 493 24.10 -10.48 -27.98
CA PHE A 493 25.19 -11.32 -27.47
C PHE A 493 25.57 -12.44 -28.44
N LEU A 494 24.58 -13.07 -29.08
CA LEU A 494 24.81 -14.09 -30.08
C LEU A 494 25.59 -13.54 -31.28
N SER A 495 25.23 -12.34 -31.77
CA SER A 495 25.89 -11.72 -32.93
C SER A 495 27.34 -11.37 -32.64
N VAL A 496 27.64 -10.81 -31.46
CA VAL A 496 29.03 -10.48 -31.05
C VAL A 496 29.88 -11.75 -31.00
N TRP A 497 29.37 -12.82 -30.40
CA TRP A 497 30.07 -14.10 -30.29
C TRP A 497 30.26 -14.79 -31.64
N LEU A 498 29.23 -14.76 -32.48
CA LEU A 498 29.21 -15.37 -33.81
C LEU A 498 30.23 -14.69 -34.74
N ILE A 499 30.28 -13.36 -34.75
CA ILE A 499 31.26 -12.60 -35.57
C ILE A 499 32.68 -12.93 -35.14
N ALA A 500 32.96 -12.97 -33.83
CA ALA A 500 34.29 -13.29 -33.32
C ALA A 500 34.76 -14.68 -33.79
N TYR A 501 33.93 -15.71 -33.60
CA TYR A 501 34.23 -17.07 -34.06
C TYR A 501 34.39 -17.15 -35.59
N GLY A 502 33.49 -16.51 -36.35
CA GLY A 502 33.48 -16.54 -37.80
C GLY A 502 34.72 -15.88 -38.43
N VAL A 503 35.13 -14.72 -37.91
CA VAL A 503 36.34 -14.02 -38.38
C VAL A 503 37.59 -14.84 -38.06
N THR A 504 37.71 -15.38 -36.84
CA THR A 504 38.86 -16.21 -36.46
C THR A 504 38.95 -17.48 -37.32
N THR A 505 37.83 -18.14 -37.57
CA THR A 505 37.78 -19.37 -38.38
C THR A 505 38.13 -19.09 -39.85
N GLN A 506 37.63 -17.99 -40.42
CA GLN A 506 37.99 -17.55 -41.78
C GLN A 506 39.49 -17.26 -41.89
N ALA A 507 40.07 -16.57 -40.91
CA ALA A 507 41.49 -16.23 -40.90
C ALA A 507 42.41 -17.46 -40.79
N LEU A 508 41.98 -18.50 -40.04
CA LEU A 508 42.76 -19.73 -39.87
C LEU A 508 42.67 -20.67 -41.08
N LEU A 509 41.49 -20.83 -41.68
CA LEU A 509 41.28 -21.76 -42.80
C LEU A 509 41.58 -21.15 -44.17
N HIS A 510 41.20 -19.89 -44.42
CA HIS A 510 41.30 -19.27 -45.74
C HIS A 510 41.87 -17.84 -45.66
N PRO A 511 43.18 -17.69 -45.36
CA PRO A 511 43.81 -16.37 -45.20
C PRO A 511 43.86 -15.56 -46.50
N ASP A 512 43.97 -16.22 -47.65
CA ASP A 512 44.23 -15.56 -48.95
C ASP A 512 42.96 -15.32 -49.80
N ASP A 513 41.76 -15.69 -49.32
CA ASP A 513 40.51 -15.50 -50.06
C ASP A 513 39.94 -14.09 -49.82
N SER A 514 40.06 -13.21 -50.82
CA SER A 514 39.65 -11.80 -50.77
C SER A 514 38.22 -11.53 -51.28
N ARG A 515 37.49 -12.58 -51.69
CA ARG A 515 36.13 -12.43 -52.23
C ARG A 515 35.12 -12.10 -51.14
N VAL A 516 34.61 -10.87 -51.16
CA VAL A 516 33.68 -10.33 -50.14
C VAL A 516 32.45 -11.21 -49.92
N GLU A 517 31.84 -11.75 -50.99
CA GLU A 517 30.65 -12.62 -50.88
C GLU A 517 30.94 -13.92 -50.12
N TRP A 518 32.10 -14.55 -50.39
CA TRP A 518 32.52 -15.78 -49.73
C TRP A 518 32.96 -15.55 -48.29
N ILE A 519 33.64 -14.43 -48.02
CA ILE A 519 34.00 -14.01 -46.66
C ILE A 519 32.72 -13.81 -45.84
N PHE A 520 31.74 -13.05 -46.33
CA PHE A 520 30.48 -12.83 -45.62
C PHE A 520 29.75 -14.15 -45.34
N ARG A 521 29.69 -15.04 -46.34
CA ARG A 521 29.06 -16.36 -46.20
C ARG A 521 29.76 -17.25 -45.16
N ARG A 522 31.10 -17.21 -45.08
CA ARG A 522 31.88 -18.03 -44.13
C ARG A 522 31.95 -17.43 -42.73
N VAL A 523 31.96 -16.10 -42.59
CA VAL A 523 32.04 -15.41 -41.30
C VAL A 523 30.70 -15.37 -40.59
N LEU A 524 29.58 -15.18 -41.31
CA LEU A 524 28.26 -15.01 -40.69
C LEU A 524 27.34 -16.20 -40.93
N TYR A 525 27.12 -16.55 -42.19
CA TYR A 525 26.07 -17.51 -42.56
C TYR A 525 26.40 -18.94 -42.12
N ARG A 526 27.64 -19.42 -42.32
CA ARG A 526 28.02 -20.79 -41.92
C ARG A 526 28.03 -20.99 -40.38
N PRO A 527 28.68 -20.12 -39.57
CA PRO A 527 28.61 -20.21 -38.12
C PRO A 527 27.19 -20.17 -37.56
N TYR A 528 26.30 -19.39 -38.17
CA TYR A 528 24.88 -19.36 -37.80
C TYR A 528 24.22 -20.74 -37.96
N LEU A 529 24.45 -21.43 -39.08
CA LEU A 529 23.90 -22.76 -39.34
C LEU A 529 24.49 -23.85 -38.43
N GLN A 530 25.74 -23.70 -37.99
CA GLN A 530 26.38 -24.64 -37.07
C GLN A 530 25.67 -24.69 -35.71
N ILE A 531 25.13 -23.56 -35.22
CA ILE A 531 24.34 -23.51 -33.97
C ILE A 531 23.15 -24.49 -34.05
N PHE A 532 22.51 -24.58 -35.22
CA PHE A 532 21.39 -25.48 -35.48
C PHE A 532 21.79 -26.90 -35.90
N GLY A 533 23.07 -27.27 -35.75
CA GLY A 533 23.55 -28.64 -35.98
C GLY A 533 23.96 -28.96 -37.42
N GLN A 534 23.95 -27.99 -38.34
CA GLN A 534 24.52 -28.17 -39.69
C GLN A 534 26.02 -27.92 -39.67
N ILE A 535 26.80 -28.94 -39.30
CA ILE A 535 28.26 -28.84 -39.18
C ILE A 535 28.91 -29.49 -40.41
N PRO A 536 29.38 -28.72 -41.40
CA PRO A 536 30.06 -29.26 -42.57
C PRO A 536 31.50 -29.66 -42.22
N LEU A 537 31.66 -30.81 -41.54
CA LEU A 537 32.97 -31.32 -41.13
C LEU A 537 33.91 -31.53 -42.32
N ASP A 538 33.38 -31.86 -43.50
CA ASP A 538 34.16 -32.09 -44.73
C ASP A 538 34.84 -30.83 -45.29
N GLU A 539 34.43 -29.64 -44.84
CA GLU A 539 35.06 -28.37 -45.24
C GLU A 539 35.98 -27.80 -44.15
N ILE A 540 35.78 -28.20 -42.88
CA ILE A 540 36.51 -27.69 -41.72
C ILE A 540 37.71 -28.58 -41.41
N ASP A 541 37.55 -29.90 -41.51
CA ASP A 541 38.59 -30.86 -41.19
C ASP A 541 39.38 -31.26 -42.45
N THR A 542 40.61 -30.75 -42.55
CA THR A 542 41.52 -31.06 -43.66
C THR A 542 41.85 -32.55 -43.78
N SER A 543 41.66 -33.35 -42.72
CA SER A 543 41.95 -34.80 -42.73
C SER A 543 40.84 -35.64 -43.37
N ARG A 544 39.62 -35.11 -43.46
CA ARG A 544 38.44 -35.78 -44.04
C ARG A 544 38.12 -35.33 -45.46
N MET A 545 38.91 -34.41 -45.99
CA MET A 545 38.66 -33.79 -47.28
C MET A 545 38.91 -34.77 -48.44
N TYR A 546 37.84 -35.17 -49.13
CA TYR A 546 37.92 -35.89 -50.42
C TYR A 546 38.56 -34.98 -51.48
N PRO A 547 39.30 -35.50 -52.48
CA PRO A 547 39.95 -34.69 -53.51
C PRO A 547 38.90 -33.89 -54.32
N ARG A 548 38.67 -32.63 -53.92
CA ARG A 548 37.98 -31.61 -54.70
C ARG A 548 39.02 -30.80 -55.49
N ASN A 549 38.62 -30.32 -56.66
CA ASN A 549 39.37 -29.33 -57.44
C ASN A 549 39.42 -28.00 -56.67
N CYS A 550 40.34 -27.86 -55.71
CA CYS A 550 40.63 -26.62 -55.01
C CYS A 550 42.01 -26.10 -55.42
N THR A 551 42.16 -24.77 -55.48
CA THR A 551 43.41 -24.13 -55.89
C THR A 551 43.99 -23.32 -54.73
N PRO A 552 45.28 -23.47 -54.38
CA PRO A 552 45.94 -22.66 -53.37
C PRO A 552 46.45 -21.31 -53.91
N ASN A 553 46.38 -21.07 -55.23
CA ASN A 553 46.94 -19.90 -55.88
C ASN A 553 45.95 -18.70 -55.86
N PRO A 554 46.28 -17.55 -55.22
CA PRO A 554 45.38 -16.40 -55.10
C PRO A 554 44.90 -15.83 -56.44
N LEU A 555 45.76 -15.86 -57.47
CA LEU A 555 45.43 -15.33 -58.80
C LEU A 555 44.39 -16.20 -59.53
N GLN A 556 44.43 -17.53 -59.36
CA GLN A 556 43.46 -18.45 -59.96
C GLN A 556 42.10 -18.41 -59.25
N ILE A 557 42.08 -18.19 -57.93
CA ILE A 557 40.85 -18.06 -57.13
C ILE A 557 39.99 -16.87 -57.60
N LEU A 558 40.63 -15.76 -57.97
CA LEU A 558 39.95 -14.55 -58.45
C LEU A 558 39.48 -14.65 -59.90
N GLN A 559 40.21 -15.37 -60.75
CA GLN A 559 39.98 -15.37 -62.20
C GLN A 559 39.05 -16.50 -62.66
N GLU A 560 39.07 -17.67 -62.00
CA GLU A 560 38.24 -18.84 -62.36
C GLU A 560 37.13 -19.15 -61.34
N ASN A 561 36.99 -18.35 -60.28
CA ASN A 561 36.01 -18.56 -59.21
C ASN A 561 36.09 -19.94 -58.54
N SER A 562 37.27 -20.58 -58.57
CA SER A 562 37.53 -21.86 -57.92
C SER A 562 37.44 -21.77 -56.38
N PRO A 563 37.09 -22.87 -55.68
CA PRO A 563 37.10 -22.90 -54.22
C PRO A 563 38.54 -22.85 -53.69
N SER A 564 38.81 -21.96 -52.72
CA SER A 564 40.08 -21.90 -52.00
C SER A 564 40.27 -23.18 -51.18
N CYS A 565 41.46 -23.77 -51.22
CA CYS A 565 41.80 -24.86 -50.30
C CYS A 565 41.91 -24.34 -48.85
N PRO A 566 41.56 -25.15 -47.84
CA PRO A 566 41.79 -24.82 -46.44
C PRO A 566 43.27 -24.98 -46.05
N ASN A 567 43.78 -24.14 -45.16
CA ASN A 567 45.13 -24.21 -44.62
C ASN A 567 45.24 -25.31 -43.54
N SER A 568 46.30 -26.11 -43.58
CA SER A 568 46.53 -27.23 -42.65
C SER A 568 47.36 -26.86 -41.40
N TYR A 569 48.00 -25.68 -41.36
CA TYR A 569 48.95 -25.32 -40.30
C TYR A 569 48.38 -25.34 -38.87
N ALA A 570 47.11 -24.95 -38.69
CA ALA A 570 46.46 -24.84 -37.38
C ALA A 570 45.05 -25.46 -37.34
N ASN A 571 44.79 -26.50 -38.13
CA ASN A 571 43.45 -27.13 -38.21
C ASN A 571 42.94 -27.64 -36.84
N TRP A 572 43.83 -28.22 -36.01
CA TRP A 572 43.45 -28.69 -34.66
C TRP A 572 42.83 -27.59 -33.78
N LEU A 573 43.29 -26.34 -33.93
CA LEU A 573 42.76 -25.19 -33.20
C LEU A 573 41.37 -24.81 -33.68
N VAL A 574 41.10 -24.95 -34.98
CA VAL A 574 39.77 -24.70 -35.56
C VAL A 574 38.75 -25.70 -35.03
N ILE A 575 39.12 -26.98 -34.91
CA ILE A 575 38.27 -28.03 -34.32
C ILE A 575 38.03 -27.74 -32.83
N LEU A 576 39.05 -27.31 -32.08
CA LEU A 576 38.90 -26.89 -30.68
C LEU A 576 37.95 -25.70 -30.54
N LEU A 577 38.11 -24.67 -31.38
CA LEU A 577 37.24 -23.49 -31.41
C LEU A 577 35.81 -23.85 -31.78
N LEU A 578 35.59 -24.81 -32.68
CA LEU A 578 34.25 -25.32 -33.01
C LEU A 578 33.58 -25.96 -31.79
N VAL A 579 34.29 -26.79 -31.03
CA VAL A 579 33.75 -27.42 -29.80
C VAL A 579 33.41 -26.35 -28.76
N VAL A 580 34.30 -25.39 -28.52
CA VAL A 580 34.08 -24.28 -27.58
C VAL A 580 32.90 -23.42 -28.03
N PHE A 581 32.82 -23.10 -29.33
CA PHE A 581 31.72 -22.32 -29.91
C PHE A 581 30.38 -23.01 -29.70
N LEU A 582 30.28 -24.31 -29.99
CA LEU A 582 29.05 -25.09 -29.79
C LEU A 582 28.68 -25.23 -28.31
N LEU A 583 29.66 -25.41 -27.42
CA LEU A 583 29.42 -25.44 -25.98
C LEU A 583 28.81 -24.12 -25.49
N VAL A 584 29.45 -22.99 -25.82
CA VAL A 584 28.98 -21.67 -25.38
C VAL A 584 27.62 -21.33 -26.01
N THR A 585 27.42 -21.59 -27.29
CA THR A 585 26.14 -21.24 -27.95
C THR A 585 25.01 -22.15 -27.50
N ASN A 586 25.16 -23.47 -27.57
CA ASN A 586 24.06 -24.40 -27.35
C ASN A 586 23.83 -24.76 -25.88
N VAL A 587 24.88 -24.81 -25.05
CA VAL A 587 24.72 -25.15 -23.62
C VAL A 587 24.51 -23.91 -22.76
N LEU A 588 25.20 -22.81 -23.04
CA LEU A 588 25.05 -21.58 -22.25
C LEU A 588 23.98 -20.66 -22.83
N LEU A 589 24.18 -20.13 -24.03
CA LEU A 589 23.34 -19.04 -24.57
C LEU A 589 21.90 -19.50 -24.86
N MET A 590 21.71 -20.63 -25.55
CA MET A 590 20.36 -21.13 -25.88
C MET A 590 19.54 -21.47 -24.63
N ASN A 591 20.18 -22.09 -23.61
CA ASN A 591 19.50 -22.39 -22.34
C ASN A 591 19.17 -21.11 -21.54
N LEU A 592 20.04 -20.09 -21.61
CA LEU A 592 19.75 -18.78 -21.03
C LEU A 592 18.54 -18.12 -21.71
N LEU A 593 18.40 -18.22 -23.04
CA LEU A 593 17.21 -17.73 -23.75
C LEU A 593 15.93 -18.43 -23.27
N ILE A 594 15.97 -19.75 -23.11
CA ILE A 594 14.84 -20.53 -22.58
C ILE A 594 14.51 -20.06 -21.16
N ALA A 595 15.51 -19.83 -20.31
CA ALA A 595 15.31 -19.34 -18.94
C ALA A 595 14.68 -17.93 -18.92
N MET A 596 15.17 -16.98 -19.73
CA MET A 596 14.59 -15.64 -19.85
C MET A 596 13.13 -15.70 -20.33
N PHE A 597 12.86 -16.51 -21.35
CA PHE A 597 11.50 -16.74 -21.83
C PHE A 597 10.59 -17.34 -20.76
N SER A 598 11.07 -18.31 -20.00
CA SER A 598 10.28 -18.90 -18.90
C SER A 598 9.96 -17.88 -17.82
N TYR A 599 10.93 -17.02 -17.45
CA TYR A 599 10.72 -15.96 -16.48
C TYR A 599 9.68 -14.93 -16.96
N THR A 600 9.86 -14.40 -18.17
CA THR A 600 8.93 -13.41 -18.76
C THR A 600 7.55 -14.02 -18.97
N PHE A 601 7.46 -15.28 -19.39
CA PHE A 601 6.20 -15.99 -19.50
C PHE A 601 5.46 -16.05 -18.15
N GLN A 602 6.13 -16.43 -17.07
CA GLN A 602 5.53 -16.49 -15.74
C GLN A 602 5.05 -15.12 -15.23
N VAL A 603 5.85 -14.07 -15.41
CA VAL A 603 5.51 -12.69 -14.98
C VAL A 603 4.32 -12.14 -15.78
N VAL A 604 4.29 -12.38 -17.09
CA VAL A 604 3.26 -11.82 -17.97
C VAL A 604 1.98 -12.66 -17.93
N GLN A 605 2.04 -13.98 -17.74
CA GLN A 605 0.87 -14.87 -17.79
C GLN A 605 -0.22 -14.48 -16.77
N GLY A 606 0.15 -14.09 -15.55
CA GLY A 606 -0.81 -13.70 -14.51
C GLY A 606 -1.66 -12.47 -14.89
N ASN A 607 -1.09 -11.55 -15.67
CA ASN A 607 -1.73 -10.29 -16.04
C ASN A 607 -2.13 -10.22 -17.53
N ALA A 608 -1.83 -11.26 -18.32
CA ALA A 608 -2.02 -11.26 -19.77
C ALA A 608 -3.49 -11.08 -20.17
N ASP A 609 -4.43 -11.66 -19.42
CA ASP A 609 -5.87 -11.52 -19.68
C ASP A 609 -6.36 -10.08 -19.51
N ILE A 610 -5.82 -9.35 -18.51
CA ILE A 610 -6.15 -7.94 -18.28
C ILE A 610 -5.63 -7.08 -19.44
N PHE A 611 -4.35 -7.25 -19.80
CA PHE A 611 -3.76 -6.52 -20.92
C PHE A 611 -4.49 -6.80 -22.24
N TRP A 612 -4.86 -8.06 -22.48
CA TRP A 612 -5.62 -8.45 -23.66
C TRP A 612 -7.03 -7.85 -23.65
N LYS A 613 -7.74 -7.83 -22.52
CA LYS A 613 -9.08 -7.20 -22.43
C LYS A 613 -9.03 -5.71 -22.80
N ILE A 614 -8.03 -4.98 -22.31
CA ILE A 614 -7.82 -3.56 -22.63
C ILE A 614 -7.53 -3.38 -24.12
N GLN A 615 -6.59 -4.15 -24.69
CA GLN A 615 -6.26 -4.06 -26.12
C GLN A 615 -7.42 -4.51 -27.01
N ARG A 616 -8.16 -5.54 -26.61
CA ARG A 616 -9.36 -6.02 -27.31
C ARG A 616 -10.42 -4.93 -27.37
N TYR A 617 -10.67 -4.24 -26.28
CA TYR A 617 -11.61 -3.13 -26.26
C TYR A 617 -11.22 -2.05 -27.29
N ASN A 618 -9.97 -1.59 -27.26
CA ASN A 618 -9.47 -0.59 -28.22
C ASN A 618 -9.63 -1.05 -29.67
N LEU A 619 -9.32 -2.31 -29.97
CA LEU A 619 -9.52 -2.89 -31.30
C LEU A 619 -11.01 -2.92 -31.69
N ILE A 620 -11.90 -3.34 -30.78
CA ILE A 620 -13.35 -3.40 -31.06
C ILE A 620 -13.89 -2.01 -31.38
N VAL A 621 -13.52 -1.00 -30.59
CA VAL A 621 -13.92 0.40 -30.84
C VAL A 621 -13.43 0.87 -32.20
N GLU A 622 -12.19 0.55 -32.57
CA GLU A 622 -11.63 0.88 -33.89
C GLU A 622 -12.41 0.20 -35.03
N TYR A 623 -12.74 -1.10 -34.90
CA TYR A 623 -13.52 -1.82 -35.92
C TYR A 623 -14.97 -1.35 -36.00
N TYR A 624 -15.58 -0.98 -34.88
CA TYR A 624 -16.95 -0.45 -34.83
C TYR A 624 -17.05 0.93 -35.50
N GLY A 625 -16.00 1.75 -35.39
CA GLY A 625 -15.92 3.05 -36.07
C GLY A 625 -15.73 2.98 -37.60
N ARG A 626 -15.51 1.78 -38.17
CA ARG A 626 -15.32 1.60 -39.61
C ARG A 626 -16.66 1.42 -40.33
N PRO A 627 -16.76 1.81 -41.62
CA PRO A 627 -17.95 1.56 -42.43
C PRO A 627 -18.35 0.08 -42.47
N ALA A 628 -19.65 -0.21 -42.41
CA ALA A 628 -20.18 -1.58 -42.41
C ALA A 628 -19.98 -2.36 -43.73
N LEU A 629 -19.58 -1.68 -44.82
CA LEU A 629 -19.36 -2.32 -46.12
C LEU A 629 -17.99 -3.02 -46.17
N ALA A 630 -17.96 -4.24 -46.70
CA ALA A 630 -16.73 -5.01 -46.90
C ALA A 630 -15.73 -4.23 -47.78
N PRO A 631 -14.41 -4.48 -47.65
CA PRO A 631 -13.36 -3.75 -48.39
C PRO A 631 -13.60 -3.53 -49.90
N PRO A 632 -14.09 -4.49 -50.71
CA PRO A 632 -14.38 -4.22 -52.12
C PRO A 632 -15.49 -3.18 -52.35
N PHE A 633 -16.39 -2.97 -51.39
CA PHE A 633 -17.52 -2.04 -51.47
C PHE A 633 -17.32 -0.76 -50.64
N ILE A 634 -16.22 -0.64 -49.88
CA ILE A 634 -15.95 0.52 -49.00
C ILE A 634 -15.84 1.84 -49.77
N ILE A 635 -15.43 1.76 -51.05
CA ILE A 635 -15.30 2.90 -51.95
C ILE A 635 -16.65 3.61 -52.11
N ILE A 636 -17.76 2.85 -52.20
CA ILE A 636 -19.12 3.40 -52.33
C ILE A 636 -19.47 4.22 -51.08
N ASN A 637 -19.12 3.73 -49.89
CA ASN A 637 -19.38 4.45 -48.65
C ASN A 637 -18.54 5.73 -48.53
N HIS A 638 -17.25 5.68 -48.87
CA HIS A 638 -16.41 6.88 -48.85
C HIS A 638 -16.89 7.94 -49.85
N ILE A 639 -17.30 7.54 -51.06
CA ILE A 639 -17.91 8.44 -52.04
C ILE A 639 -19.18 9.08 -51.46
N THR A 640 -20.05 8.30 -50.82
CA THR A 640 -21.29 8.80 -50.21
C THR A 640 -21.03 9.78 -49.06
N LEU A 641 -20.02 9.51 -48.22
CA LEU A 641 -19.60 10.41 -47.13
C LEU A 641 -18.97 11.70 -47.65
N VAL A 642 -18.12 11.62 -48.67
CA VAL A 642 -17.52 12.81 -49.31
C VAL A 642 -18.60 13.66 -49.96
N LEU A 643 -19.56 13.05 -50.67
CA LEU A 643 -20.72 13.76 -51.22
C LEU A 643 -21.53 14.43 -50.11
N ARG A 644 -21.90 13.71 -49.03
CA ARG A 644 -22.63 14.29 -47.89
C ARG A 644 -21.87 15.45 -47.23
N ARG A 645 -20.54 15.39 -47.14
CA ARG A 645 -19.70 16.46 -46.56
C ARG A 645 -19.55 17.68 -47.48
N ILE A 646 -19.60 17.47 -48.80
CA ILE A 646 -19.68 18.56 -49.77
C ILE A 646 -21.05 19.25 -49.70
N PHE A 647 -22.13 18.51 -49.43
CA PHE A 647 -23.49 19.06 -49.34
C PHE A 647 -23.88 19.69 -47.99
N ASN A 648 -23.26 19.31 -46.85
CA ASN A 648 -23.66 19.77 -45.49
C ASN A 648 -22.73 20.81 -44.82
N LYS A 649 -21.96 21.61 -45.58
CA LYS A 649 -20.89 22.43 -45.00
C LYS A 649 -21.36 23.80 -44.49
N MET A 650 -21.94 23.89 -43.29
CA MET A 650 -21.93 25.15 -42.51
C MET A 650 -22.17 24.97 -41.00
N GLU A 651 -21.22 24.36 -40.27
CA GLU A 651 -20.95 24.75 -38.87
C GLU A 651 -19.60 24.21 -38.41
N HIS A 652 -18.61 25.10 -38.24
CA HIS A 652 -17.35 24.78 -37.59
C HIS A 652 -17.18 25.75 -36.43
N ARG A 653 -17.36 25.28 -35.20
CA ARG A 653 -16.96 26.00 -33.99
C ARG A 653 -15.81 25.22 -33.34
N LYS A 654 -14.59 25.64 -33.63
CA LYS A 654 -13.36 25.23 -32.93
C LYS A 654 -13.17 26.15 -31.73
N GLU A 655 -13.01 25.60 -30.53
CA GLU A 655 -12.35 26.31 -29.43
C GLU A 655 -11.75 25.32 -28.43
N HIS A 656 -10.62 25.72 -27.83
CA HIS A 656 -9.59 24.88 -27.23
C HIS A 656 -10.05 23.96 -26.09
N LEU A 657 -9.30 22.86 -25.93
CA LEU A 657 -9.38 21.78 -24.93
C LEU A 657 -9.43 22.26 -23.45
N GLU A 658 -9.19 23.55 -23.20
CA GLU A 658 -9.38 24.20 -21.91
C GLU A 658 -10.49 25.24 -22.02
N ARG A 659 -11.62 25.00 -21.35
CA ARG A 659 -12.71 25.97 -21.25
C ARG A 659 -12.75 26.54 -19.85
N ASP A 660 -12.56 27.84 -19.74
CA ASP A 660 -12.99 28.58 -18.55
C ASP A 660 -14.52 28.68 -18.60
N LEU A 661 -15.21 27.80 -17.86
CA LEU A 661 -16.65 27.86 -17.73
C LEU A 661 -17.07 29.15 -16.99
N PRO A 662 -18.20 29.79 -17.37
CA PRO A 662 -18.73 30.92 -16.62
C PRO A 662 -18.91 30.54 -15.14
N VAL A 663 -18.53 31.44 -14.22
CA VAL A 663 -18.50 31.17 -12.76
C VAL A 663 -19.81 30.56 -12.24
N GLY A 664 -20.96 31.03 -12.74
CA GLY A 664 -22.27 30.49 -12.35
C GLY A 664 -22.60 29.09 -12.89
N LEU A 665 -21.99 28.66 -13.99
CA LEU A 665 -22.12 27.30 -14.54
C LEU A 665 -21.12 26.35 -13.88
N ASP A 666 -19.90 26.80 -13.63
CA ASP A 666 -18.87 26.02 -12.91
C ASP A 666 -19.34 25.62 -11.50
N GLN A 667 -19.90 26.57 -10.74
CA GLN A 667 -20.45 26.29 -9.42
C GLN A 667 -21.62 25.29 -9.45
N LYS A 668 -22.43 25.31 -10.52
CA LYS A 668 -23.51 24.33 -10.73
C LYS A 668 -22.95 22.93 -11.00
N ILE A 669 -21.89 22.83 -11.81
CA ILE A 669 -21.23 21.54 -12.09
C ILE A 669 -20.60 20.97 -10.82
N VAL A 670 -19.90 21.79 -10.02
CA VAL A 670 -19.31 21.35 -8.75
C VAL A 670 -20.39 20.88 -7.76
N THR A 671 -21.50 21.62 -7.65
CA THR A 671 -22.61 21.22 -6.76
C THR A 671 -23.28 19.95 -7.27
N TRP A 672 -23.42 19.79 -8.59
CA TRP A 672 -23.96 18.58 -9.20
C TRP A 672 -23.03 17.38 -8.98
N GLU A 673 -21.72 17.52 -9.19
CA GLU A 673 -20.70 16.48 -8.89
C GLU A 673 -20.78 16.06 -7.42
N LEU A 674 -20.92 17.03 -6.50
CA LEU A 674 -21.05 16.75 -5.07
C LEU A 674 -22.28 15.89 -4.76
N VAL A 675 -23.44 16.19 -5.37
CA VAL A 675 -24.65 15.39 -5.19
C VAL A 675 -24.45 13.97 -5.73
N GLN A 676 -23.81 13.80 -6.89
CA GLN A 676 -23.52 12.46 -7.41
C GLN A 676 -22.55 11.69 -6.52
N LYS A 677 -21.57 12.37 -5.94
CA LYS A 677 -20.66 11.76 -4.96
C LYS A 677 -21.42 11.26 -3.73
N GLU A 678 -22.33 12.04 -3.16
CA GLU A 678 -23.15 11.60 -2.02
C GLU A 678 -24.04 10.40 -2.38
N ASN A 679 -24.68 10.41 -3.56
CA ASN A 679 -25.46 9.27 -4.04
C ASN A 679 -24.61 8.00 -4.17
N TYR A 680 -23.42 8.12 -4.77
CA TYR A 680 -22.48 7.03 -4.90
C TYR A 680 -22.02 6.48 -3.54
N LEU A 681 -21.70 7.35 -2.57
CA LEU A 681 -21.28 6.93 -1.23
C LEU A 681 -22.39 6.19 -0.47
N VAL A 682 -23.65 6.65 -0.60
CA VAL A 682 -24.81 5.96 -0.01
C VAL A 682 -24.99 4.57 -0.62
N ASN A 683 -24.90 4.46 -1.95
CA ASN A 683 -24.97 3.17 -2.65
C ASN A 683 -23.85 2.23 -2.19
N LEU A 684 -22.61 2.74 -2.09
CA LEU A 684 -21.47 1.96 -1.62
C LEU A 684 -21.63 1.48 -0.18
N GLU A 685 -22.18 2.32 0.71
CA GLU A 685 -22.48 1.93 2.09
C GLU A 685 -23.59 0.87 2.14
N GLN A 686 -24.61 0.99 1.29
CA GLN A 686 -25.67 -0.01 1.18
C GLN A 686 -25.13 -1.35 0.68
N GLU A 687 -24.34 -1.38 -0.39
CA GLU A 687 -23.70 -2.60 -0.89
C GLU A 687 -22.80 -3.25 0.17
N ARG A 688 -22.05 -2.44 0.92
CA ARG A 688 -21.25 -2.93 2.06
C ARG A 688 -22.13 -3.58 3.12
N LYS A 689 -23.26 -2.96 3.49
CA LYS A 689 -24.23 -3.52 4.46
C LYS A 689 -24.90 -4.80 3.96
N GLU A 690 -25.14 -4.90 2.66
CA GLU A 690 -25.74 -6.07 2.01
C GLU A 690 -24.73 -7.22 1.78
N SER A 691 -23.43 -6.94 1.87
CA SER A 691 -22.35 -7.93 1.74
C SER A 691 -22.52 -9.09 2.72
N ASN A 692 -22.24 -10.30 2.23
CA ASN A 692 -22.32 -11.52 3.02
C ASN A 692 -21.42 -11.47 4.27
N GLU A 693 -20.28 -10.80 4.20
CA GLU A 693 -19.35 -10.68 5.32
C GLU A 693 -19.92 -9.83 6.46
N GLU A 694 -20.45 -8.65 6.15
CA GLU A 694 -21.06 -7.76 7.15
C GLU A 694 -22.36 -8.34 7.69
N ARG A 695 -23.16 -9.00 6.85
CA ARG A 695 -24.35 -9.74 7.30
C ARG A 695 -23.99 -10.87 8.25
N LEU A 696 -22.89 -11.58 8.00
CA LEU A 696 -22.40 -12.63 8.89
C LEU A 696 -21.86 -12.06 10.20
N LYS A 697 -21.09 -10.97 10.18
CA LYS A 697 -20.66 -10.24 11.39
C LYS A 697 -21.85 -9.75 12.20
N ALA A 698 -22.84 -9.13 11.57
CA ALA A 698 -24.05 -8.67 12.24
C ALA A 698 -24.86 -9.82 12.84
N THR A 699 -24.92 -10.96 12.15
CA THR A 699 -25.57 -12.17 12.67
C THR A 699 -24.78 -12.77 13.84
N SER A 700 -23.45 -12.81 13.75
CA SER A 700 -22.57 -13.22 14.85
C SER A 700 -22.79 -12.35 16.07
N ASN A 701 -22.68 -11.03 15.93
CA ASN A 701 -22.91 -10.08 17.02
C ASN A 701 -24.30 -10.23 17.65
N LYS A 702 -25.34 -10.49 16.83
CA LYS A 702 -26.69 -10.78 17.34
C LYS A 702 -26.76 -12.11 18.10
N VAL A 703 -26.11 -13.15 17.61
CA VAL A 703 -26.02 -14.46 18.29
C VAL A 703 -25.25 -14.33 19.60
N ASP A 704 -24.16 -13.59 19.62
CA ASP A 704 -23.37 -13.31 20.82
C ASP A 704 -24.21 -12.55 21.86
N ASN A 705 -24.96 -11.53 21.43
CA ASN A 705 -25.89 -10.80 22.30
C ASN A 705 -27.02 -11.69 22.83
N LEU A 706 -27.59 -12.57 22.00
CA LEU A 706 -28.59 -13.55 22.43
C LEU A 706 -28.00 -14.55 23.41
N SER A 707 -26.78 -15.03 23.18
CA SER A 707 -26.06 -15.93 24.08
C SER A 707 -25.90 -15.30 25.46
N LYS A 708 -25.47 -14.03 25.52
CA LYS A 708 -25.40 -13.25 26.78
C LYS A 708 -26.75 -13.16 27.49
N TYR A 709 -27.83 -12.94 26.75
CA TYR A 709 -29.17 -12.91 27.34
C TYR A 709 -29.62 -14.28 27.88
N PHE A 710 -29.37 -15.36 27.14
CA PHE A 710 -29.68 -16.73 27.55
C PHE A 710 -28.89 -17.16 28.79
N SER A 711 -27.62 -16.78 28.92
CA SER A 711 -26.86 -17.02 30.15
C SER A 711 -27.49 -16.34 31.36
N GLY A 712 -27.98 -15.10 31.19
CA GLY A 712 -28.70 -14.38 32.25
C GLY A 712 -30.01 -15.07 32.64
N LEU A 713 -30.81 -15.54 31.68
CA LEU A 713 -32.05 -16.26 31.94
C LEU A 713 -31.82 -17.61 32.64
N LYS A 714 -30.80 -18.36 32.22
CA LYS A 714 -30.44 -19.64 32.85
C LYS A 714 -30.07 -19.46 34.32
N GLU A 715 -29.41 -18.36 34.65
CA GLU A 715 -29.07 -18.04 36.03
C GLU A 715 -30.30 -17.63 36.85
N GLN A 716 -31.25 -16.89 36.25
CA GLN A 716 -32.54 -16.63 36.90
C GLN A 716 -33.35 -17.92 37.15
N GLU A 717 -33.34 -18.87 36.22
CA GLU A 717 -34.00 -20.17 36.42
C GLU A 717 -33.39 -20.94 37.60
N LYS A 718 -32.07 -20.94 37.74
CA LYS A 718 -31.41 -21.54 38.92
C LYS A 718 -31.83 -20.83 40.21
N ARG A 719 -31.83 -19.50 40.23
CA ARG A 719 -32.26 -18.72 41.40
C ARG A 719 -33.72 -19.03 41.76
N PHE A 720 -34.60 -19.17 40.77
CA PHE A 720 -36.00 -19.55 40.98
C PHE A 720 -36.12 -20.96 41.58
N LYS A 721 -35.36 -21.95 41.08
CA LYS A 721 -35.34 -23.31 41.64
C LYS A 721 -34.82 -23.36 43.08
N VAL A 722 -33.80 -22.56 43.40
CA VAL A 722 -33.30 -22.43 44.78
C VAL A 722 -34.37 -21.83 45.69
N MET A 723 -35.05 -20.78 45.23
CA MET A 723 -36.13 -20.15 45.99
C MET A 723 -37.31 -21.11 46.21
N GLU A 724 -37.71 -21.87 45.19
CA GLU A 724 -38.75 -22.90 45.30
C GLU A 724 -38.33 -24.01 46.30
N ALA A 725 -37.06 -24.41 46.30
CA ALA A 725 -36.51 -25.38 47.24
C ALA A 725 -36.48 -24.86 48.68
N GLN A 726 -36.32 -23.55 48.91
CA GLN A 726 -36.38 -22.92 50.23
C GLN A 726 -37.82 -22.72 50.74
N ILE A 727 -38.80 -22.59 49.83
CA ILE A 727 -40.23 -22.48 50.18
C ILE A 727 -40.82 -23.84 50.60
N LYS A 728 -40.35 -24.95 50.04
CA LYS A 728 -40.84 -26.30 50.38
C LYS A 728 -40.72 -26.65 51.89
N PRO A 729 -39.60 -26.38 52.58
CA PRO A 729 -39.47 -26.55 54.03
C PRO A 729 -40.38 -25.63 54.86
N SER A 730 -40.65 -24.41 54.40
CA SER A 730 -41.47 -23.43 55.14
C SER A 730 -42.97 -23.78 55.09
N VAL A 731 -43.45 -24.42 54.03
CA VAL A 731 -44.79 -25.03 53.99
C VAL A 731 -44.89 -26.23 54.93
N LEU A 732 -43.83 -27.03 55.04
CA LEU A 732 -43.73 -28.15 55.99
C LEU A 732 -43.71 -27.67 57.46
N LEU A 733 -43.02 -26.56 57.74
CA LEU A 733 -43.05 -25.91 59.05
C LEU A 733 -44.44 -25.37 59.42
N ASN A 734 -45.18 -24.80 58.48
CA ASN A 734 -46.57 -24.38 58.72
C ASN A 734 -47.51 -25.57 58.93
N TYR A 735 -47.30 -26.69 58.24
CA TYR A 735 -48.04 -27.93 58.49
C TYR A 735 -47.76 -28.50 59.89
N CYS A 736 -46.50 -28.50 60.33
CA CYS A 736 -46.11 -28.92 61.68
C CYS A 736 -46.62 -27.97 62.77
N ARG A 737 -46.69 -26.65 62.52
CA ARG A 737 -47.23 -25.66 63.47
C ARG A 737 -48.75 -25.81 63.69
N SER A 738 -49.48 -26.34 62.71
CA SER A 738 -50.93 -26.59 62.80
C SER A 738 -51.33 -27.81 63.65
N LYS A 739 -50.36 -28.66 64.05
CA LYS A 739 -50.60 -29.91 64.79
C LYS A 739 -50.07 -29.93 66.22
N ILE A 740 -49.63 -28.80 66.78
CA ILE A 740 -49.23 -28.73 68.19
C ILE A 740 -50.47 -28.35 69.02
N PRO A 741 -51.04 -29.26 69.84
CA PRO A 741 -52.10 -28.89 70.75
C PRO A 741 -51.50 -28.05 71.88
N ILE A 742 -52.05 -26.85 72.07
CA ILE A 742 -51.73 -25.98 73.20
C ILE A 742 -52.32 -26.66 74.44
N SER A 743 -51.46 -27.15 75.34
CA SER A 743 -51.82 -27.58 76.70
C SER A 743 -51.41 -26.54 77.73
#